data_AF-A0A6P6CP63-F1
#
_entry.id   AF-A0A6P6CP63-F1
#
_cell.length_a   1.000
_cell.length_b   1.000
_cell.length_c   1.000
_cell.angle_alpha   90.00
_cell.angle_beta   90.00
_cell.angle_gamma   90.00
#
_symmetry.space_group_name_H-M   'P 1'
#
loop_
_entity.id
_entity.type
_entity.pdbx_description
1 polymer ?
#
loop_
_entity_poly.entity_id
_entity_poly.type
_entity_poly.pdbx_seq_one_letter_code
_entity_poly.pdbx_strand_id
1 'polypeptide(L)'
;MNFVKLLHAYNRTHLLACGTGAFHPTCAFVEVGHRLEEPVLRLGLRGLEDGKGKSPYDPRHRAASVLVGEELYSGVAADLMGRDFTIFRSLGQRPSLRTEPHDSRWLNEPKFVKVFWIPESENPDDDKIYFFFRELAVEAAPALGRLTVSRVGQICRNDVGGQRSLVNKWTTFLKARLVCSVPGVEGDTHFDQLQDVFLLSSRDRWTPLLYAVFSTSSGIFQGSAVCVYSMNDVRRAFLGPFAHKEGPVHQWVSYQGRVPYPRPGVCPSKTFGTFSSTKDFPDDVIQFARNHPLMYNSVLPMGGRPLFLQVGAGYTFTQIAADRVAAADGHYDVLFIGTDVGTVLKVISVPKGGRPNTEGLLLEELHVFEDSAAVTSMQISSKRHQLYVASRSAVAQIPLHRCAAHGHACAECCLARDPYCAWDGAACTRFQPSAKRRFRRQDIKNGDPSTLCSGDSSHPALLERKVFGVEGGSAFLECEPRSLQAHVEWTFQRAGEGVGTPVPAEERAERTTRGLLLRGLRRGDSGAYLCAAVEQGFSQPLRRLALHVLSAAQAERLARTEEAAPVAPPGPKLWYRDFLQLVEPGGGGASSLRMCRPQPAAHPLPPESRRKGRNRRTHAPEPRAERGPRSIAHW
;
A
#
# COMPACT_ATOMS: atom_id res chain seq x y z
N MET A 1 19.80 -2.13 18.50
CA MET A 1 18.35 -2.11 18.79
C MET A 1 17.70 -3.37 18.23
N ASN A 2 16.60 -3.83 18.82
CA ASN A 2 15.80 -4.94 18.31
C ASN A 2 14.65 -4.41 17.46
N PHE A 3 14.70 -4.63 16.15
CA PHE A 3 13.61 -4.28 15.25
C PHE A 3 12.70 -5.50 15.07
N VAL A 4 11.43 -5.40 15.45
CA VAL A 4 10.46 -6.47 15.20
C VAL A 4 10.23 -6.58 13.69
N LYS A 5 10.46 -7.78 13.14
CA LYS A 5 10.37 -8.05 11.70
C LYS A 5 9.17 -8.92 11.37
N LEU A 6 8.78 -9.81 12.27
CA LEU A 6 7.63 -10.69 12.12
C LEU A 6 6.73 -10.62 13.36
N LEU A 7 5.43 -10.66 13.13
CA LEU A 7 4.41 -10.75 14.17
C LEU A 7 3.25 -11.60 13.64
N HIS A 8 2.96 -12.72 14.30
CA HIS A 8 1.89 -13.66 13.91
C HIS A 8 1.03 -14.01 15.10
N ALA A 9 -0.27 -14.23 14.88
CA ALA A 9 -1.12 -14.88 15.88
C ALA A 9 -0.75 -16.36 15.96
N TYR A 10 -0.15 -16.79 17.08
CA TYR A 10 0.28 -18.18 17.26
C TYR A 10 -0.87 -19.07 17.69
N ASN A 11 -1.64 -18.61 18.66
CA ASN A 11 -2.88 -19.24 19.08
C ASN A 11 -3.87 -18.15 19.54
N ARG A 12 -4.96 -18.55 20.22
CA ARG A 12 -5.98 -17.61 20.68
C ARG A 12 -5.50 -16.60 21.74
N THR A 13 -4.41 -16.88 22.43
CA THR A 13 -3.92 -16.10 23.57
C THR A 13 -2.49 -15.59 23.42
N HIS A 14 -1.74 -16.05 22.41
CA HIS A 14 -0.34 -15.71 22.21
C HIS A 14 -0.08 -15.26 20.77
N LEU A 15 0.79 -14.25 20.65
CA LEU A 15 1.44 -13.86 19.41
C LEU A 15 2.87 -14.43 19.39
N LEU A 16 3.36 -14.79 18.22
CA LEU A 16 4.78 -15.02 17.95
C LEU A 16 5.38 -13.73 17.42
N ALA A 17 6.37 -13.17 18.12
CA ALA A 17 7.11 -11.99 17.70
C ALA A 17 8.58 -12.34 17.46
N CYS A 18 9.12 -11.99 16.29
CA CYS A 18 10.53 -12.19 15.97
C CYS A 18 11.16 -10.88 15.52
N GLY A 19 12.37 -10.60 16.01
CA GLY A 19 13.10 -9.38 15.69
C GLY A 19 14.58 -9.62 15.41
N THR A 20 15.27 -8.54 15.05
CA THR A 20 16.71 -8.58 14.72
C THR A 20 17.60 -8.87 15.92
N GLY A 21 17.09 -8.66 17.14
CA GLY A 21 17.81 -8.89 18.39
C GLY A 21 19.18 -8.22 18.44
N ALA A 22 19.31 -7.00 17.87
CA ALA A 22 20.58 -6.31 17.72
C ALA A 22 21.66 -7.14 16.98
N PHE A 23 21.32 -7.63 15.79
CA PHE A 23 22.15 -8.56 15.00
C PHE A 23 22.30 -9.95 15.63
N HIS A 24 21.35 -10.34 16.47
CA HIS A 24 21.21 -11.69 17.00
C HIS A 24 19.72 -12.09 16.98
N PRO A 25 19.19 -12.49 15.80
CA PRO A 25 17.77 -12.76 15.61
C PRO A 25 17.17 -13.60 16.71
N THR A 26 16.08 -13.12 17.30
CA THR A 26 15.43 -13.77 18.45
C THR A 26 13.93 -13.70 18.30
N CYS A 27 13.25 -14.76 18.71
CA CYS A 27 11.79 -14.87 18.74
C CYS A 27 11.29 -15.05 20.17
N ALA A 28 10.05 -14.61 20.43
CA ALA A 28 9.39 -14.79 21.72
C ALA A 28 7.89 -14.89 21.54
N PHE A 29 7.24 -15.58 22.47
CA PHE A 29 5.79 -15.58 22.58
C PHE A 29 5.34 -14.42 23.48
N VAL A 30 4.38 -13.65 22.97
CA VAL A 30 3.75 -12.53 23.66
C VAL A 30 2.33 -12.96 24.00
N GLU A 31 2.05 -13.14 25.28
CA GLU A 31 0.68 -13.30 25.74
C GLU A 31 -0.09 -12.01 25.42
N VAL A 32 -1.33 -12.17 24.95
CA VAL A 32 -2.29 -11.10 24.70
C VAL A 32 -3.61 -11.32 25.45
N GLY A 33 -3.78 -12.46 26.11
CA GLY A 33 -5.03 -12.84 26.78
C GLY A 33 -6.15 -13.25 25.81
N HIS A 34 -7.33 -13.54 26.36
CA HIS A 34 -8.49 -13.99 25.57
C HIS A 34 -9.32 -12.84 24.95
N ARG A 35 -9.24 -11.64 25.52
CA ARG A 35 -10.02 -10.47 25.08
C ARG A 35 -9.11 -9.50 24.34
N LEU A 36 -9.25 -9.45 23.02
CA LEU A 36 -8.47 -8.53 22.17
C LEU A 36 -8.77 -7.04 22.42
N GLU A 37 -9.88 -6.73 23.10
CA GLU A 37 -10.28 -5.35 23.46
C GLU A 37 -9.48 -4.83 24.67
N GLU A 38 -9.01 -5.73 25.54
CA GLU A 38 -8.17 -5.42 26.70
C GLU A 38 -6.98 -6.40 26.72
N PRO A 39 -6.02 -6.25 25.79
CA PRO A 39 -4.95 -7.22 25.65
C PRO A 39 -3.98 -7.14 26.83
N VAL A 40 -3.67 -8.29 27.43
CA VAL A 40 -2.63 -8.40 28.46
C VAL A 40 -1.31 -8.62 27.73
N LEU A 41 -0.54 -7.57 27.47
CA LEU A 41 0.74 -7.67 26.75
C LEU A 41 1.87 -8.14 27.69
N ARG A 42 2.11 -9.45 27.77
CA ARG A 42 3.19 -10.02 28.59
C ARG A 42 4.16 -10.83 27.75
N LEU A 43 5.44 -10.46 27.81
CA LEU A 43 6.51 -11.17 27.11
C LEU A 43 6.95 -12.40 27.92
N GLY A 44 6.89 -13.58 27.31
CA GLY A 44 7.40 -14.82 27.90
C GLY A 44 8.93 -14.90 27.86
N LEU A 45 9.63 -14.24 28.80
CA LEU A 45 11.09 -14.16 28.84
C LEU A 45 11.81 -15.50 29.08
N ARG A 46 11.13 -16.50 29.67
CA ARG A 46 11.72 -17.82 29.99
C ARG A 46 11.72 -18.81 28.82
N GLY A 47 11.17 -18.42 27.66
CA GLY A 47 11.07 -19.26 26.46
C GLY A 47 11.43 -18.49 25.20
N LEU A 48 12.60 -17.82 25.20
CA LEU A 48 13.15 -17.18 24.02
C LEU A 48 13.55 -18.25 23.01
N GLU A 49 13.07 -18.08 21.78
CA GLU A 49 13.30 -18.97 20.66
C GLU A 49 14.43 -18.42 19.78
N ASP A 50 15.27 -19.31 19.24
CA ASP A 50 16.26 -18.91 18.23
C ASP A 50 15.53 -18.31 17.01
N GLY A 51 15.95 -17.11 16.61
CA GLY A 51 15.39 -16.38 15.48
C GLY A 51 16.11 -16.66 14.16
N LYS A 52 17.19 -17.44 14.14
CA LYS A 52 17.91 -17.77 12.91
C LYS A 52 16.99 -18.46 11.89
N GLY A 53 17.00 -17.96 10.65
CA GLY A 53 16.09 -18.43 9.60
C GLY A 53 14.63 -17.95 9.75
N LYS A 54 14.25 -17.35 10.88
CA LYS A 54 12.93 -16.75 11.12
C LYS A 54 12.98 -15.23 10.88
N SER A 55 14.00 -14.56 11.42
CA SER A 55 14.18 -13.11 11.36
C SER A 55 15.59 -12.74 10.88
N PRO A 56 15.75 -11.61 10.15
CA PRO A 56 17.06 -11.21 9.65
C PRO A 56 17.93 -10.60 10.73
N TYR A 57 19.24 -10.66 10.54
CA TYR A 57 20.23 -10.03 11.40
C TYR A 57 20.19 -8.49 11.27
N ASP A 58 20.22 -8.00 10.03
CA ASP A 58 20.20 -6.55 9.73
C ASP A 58 18.76 -6.04 9.54
N PRO A 59 18.35 -4.94 10.19
CA PRO A 59 17.03 -4.34 10.02
C PRO A 59 16.71 -3.89 8.58
N ARG A 60 17.72 -3.63 7.75
CA ARG A 60 17.57 -3.27 6.33
C ARG A 60 17.13 -4.46 5.47
N HIS A 61 17.40 -5.69 5.91
CA HIS A 61 16.86 -6.86 5.22
C HIS A 61 15.35 -6.99 5.50
N ARG A 62 14.60 -7.23 4.43
CA ARG A 62 13.19 -7.59 4.53
C ARG A 62 13.07 -9.07 4.88
N ALA A 63 11.99 -9.41 5.55
CA ALA A 63 11.57 -10.77 5.80
C ALA A 63 10.10 -10.87 5.40
N ALA A 64 9.72 -12.01 4.85
CA ALA A 64 8.34 -12.35 4.59
C ALA A 64 8.07 -13.70 5.23
N SER A 65 6.89 -13.88 5.83
CA SER A 65 6.55 -15.15 6.47
C SER A 65 5.05 -15.36 6.58
N VAL A 66 4.68 -16.62 6.77
CA VAL A 66 3.33 -17.05 7.14
C VAL A 66 3.44 -18.12 8.22
N LEU A 67 2.57 -18.02 9.23
CA LEU A 67 2.41 -19.07 10.23
C LEU A 67 1.19 -19.91 9.87
N VAL A 68 1.36 -21.22 9.70
CA VAL A 68 0.30 -22.16 9.32
C VAL A 68 0.22 -23.28 10.34
N GLY A 69 -0.81 -23.24 11.19
CA GLY A 69 -0.81 -24.07 12.40
C GLY A 69 0.34 -23.64 13.31
N GLU A 70 1.22 -24.57 13.65
CA GLU A 70 2.38 -24.32 14.52
C GLU A 70 3.68 -24.08 13.74
N GLU A 71 3.63 -24.09 12.40
CA GLU A 71 4.82 -24.03 11.55
C GLU A 71 4.97 -22.66 10.91
N LEU A 72 6.17 -22.09 11.05
CA LEU A 72 6.53 -20.81 10.47
C LEU A 72 7.32 -21.06 9.18
N TYR A 73 6.80 -20.55 8.08
CA TYR A 73 7.46 -20.49 6.79
C TYR A 73 7.98 -19.07 6.56
N SER A 74 9.28 -18.93 6.34
CA SER A 74 9.95 -17.63 6.26
C SER A 74 10.91 -17.55 5.07
N GLY A 75 10.92 -16.41 4.39
CA GLY A 75 11.96 -16.01 3.45
C GLY A 75 12.81 -14.91 4.07
N VAL A 76 14.10 -15.18 4.30
CA VAL A 76 14.98 -14.27 5.04
C VAL A 76 16.45 -14.38 4.64
N ALA A 77 17.24 -13.35 4.95
CA ALA A 77 18.70 -13.45 5.03
C ALA A 77 19.08 -14.08 6.38
N ALA A 78 19.67 -15.28 6.36
CA ALA A 78 19.93 -16.13 7.51
C ALA A 78 21.33 -15.98 8.12
N ASP A 79 22.16 -15.08 7.59
CA ASP A 79 23.48 -14.76 8.09
C ASP A 79 23.66 -13.27 8.39
N LEU A 80 24.69 -12.95 9.17
CA LEU A 80 25.04 -11.58 9.53
C LEU A 80 25.47 -10.74 8.32
N MET A 81 26.12 -11.37 7.34
CA MET A 81 26.63 -10.67 6.15
C MET A 81 25.56 -10.40 5.09
N GLY A 82 24.37 -11.00 5.21
CA GLY A 82 23.31 -10.86 4.23
C GLY A 82 23.62 -11.54 2.89
N ARG A 83 24.29 -12.69 2.93
CA ARG A 83 24.70 -13.48 1.76
C ARG A 83 24.02 -14.85 1.69
N ASP A 84 23.63 -15.42 2.84
CA ASP A 84 22.88 -16.67 2.91
C ASP A 84 21.38 -16.36 2.95
N PHE A 85 20.73 -16.37 1.78
CA PHE A 85 19.29 -16.21 1.68
C PHE A 85 18.61 -17.57 1.68
N THR A 86 17.50 -17.69 2.41
CA THR A 86 16.80 -18.96 2.50
C THR A 86 15.29 -18.80 2.57
N ILE A 87 14.60 -19.77 1.97
CA ILE A 87 13.23 -20.12 2.33
C ILE A 87 13.31 -21.25 3.35
N PHE A 88 12.76 -21.02 4.53
CA PHE A 88 12.91 -21.87 5.70
C PHE A 88 11.55 -22.24 6.31
N ARG A 89 11.42 -23.49 6.75
CA ARG A 89 10.37 -23.91 7.68
C ARG A 89 11.01 -24.16 9.04
N SER A 90 10.38 -23.59 10.06
CA SER A 90 10.74 -23.74 11.46
C SER A 90 9.49 -23.91 12.31
N LEU A 91 9.69 -24.23 13.60
CA LEU A 91 8.62 -24.56 14.54
C LEU A 91 7.83 -25.80 14.10
N GLY A 92 6.89 -26.23 14.96
CA GLY A 92 6.11 -27.45 14.76
C GLY A 92 6.91 -28.74 14.94
N GLN A 93 6.27 -29.86 14.63
CA GLN A 93 6.81 -31.21 14.85
C GLN A 93 7.58 -31.76 13.65
N ARG A 94 7.41 -31.17 12.45
CA ARG A 94 8.06 -31.63 11.23
C ARG A 94 9.51 -31.15 11.17
N PRO A 95 10.39 -31.85 10.42
CA PRO A 95 11.77 -31.43 10.27
C PRO A 95 11.84 -30.03 9.66
N SER A 96 12.77 -29.22 10.18
CA SER A 96 13.11 -27.92 9.59
C SER A 96 13.72 -28.13 8.21
N LEU A 97 13.17 -27.45 7.20
CA LEU A 97 13.64 -27.53 5.82
C LEU A 97 14.10 -26.17 5.34
N ARG A 98 15.18 -26.16 4.54
CA ARG A 98 15.71 -24.95 3.90
C ARG A 98 15.96 -25.13 2.41
N THR A 99 16.08 -24.03 1.69
CA THR A 99 16.64 -24.04 0.34
C THR A 99 18.12 -24.42 0.35
N GLU A 100 18.61 -24.99 -0.76
CA GLU A 100 20.03 -25.30 -0.95
C GLU A 100 20.86 -24.00 -0.82
N PRO A 101 21.80 -23.93 0.13
CA PRO A 101 22.62 -22.75 0.32
C PRO A 101 23.63 -22.60 -0.82
N HIS A 102 23.95 -21.35 -1.16
CA HIS A 102 24.99 -21.00 -2.15
C HIS A 102 24.77 -21.53 -3.58
N ASP A 103 23.55 -21.95 -3.93
CA ASP A 103 23.17 -22.31 -5.30
C ASP A 103 22.27 -21.22 -5.89
N SER A 104 22.82 -20.42 -6.82
CA SER A 104 22.10 -19.31 -7.44
C SER A 104 20.90 -19.76 -8.29
N ARG A 105 20.84 -21.03 -8.72
CA ARG A 105 19.65 -21.58 -9.41
C ARG A 105 18.43 -21.55 -8.49
N TRP A 106 18.64 -21.76 -7.19
CA TRP A 106 17.57 -21.74 -6.19
C TRP A 106 17.17 -20.32 -5.83
N LEU A 107 18.12 -19.52 -5.33
CA LEU A 107 17.91 -18.14 -4.91
C LEU A 107 19.14 -17.30 -5.22
N ASN A 108 18.97 -16.16 -5.89
CA ASN A 108 20.07 -15.28 -6.26
C ASN A 108 19.87 -13.84 -5.75
N GLU A 109 20.40 -13.55 -4.56
CA GLU A 109 20.20 -12.28 -3.84
C GLU A 109 18.73 -11.83 -3.69
N PRO A 110 17.80 -12.72 -3.28
CA PRO A 110 16.38 -12.40 -3.24
C PRO A 110 16.04 -11.30 -2.23
N LYS A 111 15.04 -10.49 -2.57
CA LYS A 111 14.31 -9.61 -1.65
C LYS A 111 12.89 -10.14 -1.50
N PHE A 112 12.61 -10.75 -0.36
CA PHE A 112 11.30 -11.32 -0.06
C PHE A 112 10.26 -10.23 0.19
N VAL A 113 9.06 -10.44 -0.35
CA VAL A 113 7.94 -9.49 -0.33
C VAL A 113 6.78 -10.04 0.50
N LYS A 114 6.22 -11.20 0.11
CA LYS A 114 5.07 -11.83 0.78
C LYS A 114 5.15 -13.35 0.75
N VAL A 115 4.47 -14.00 1.69
CA VAL A 115 4.29 -15.45 1.72
C VAL A 115 2.82 -15.74 2.01
N PHE A 116 2.23 -16.68 1.28
CA PHE A 116 0.85 -17.09 1.47
C PHE A 116 0.73 -18.61 1.54
N TRP A 117 -0.15 -19.08 2.42
CA TRP A 117 -0.67 -20.44 2.36
C TRP A 117 -1.89 -20.44 1.45
N ILE A 118 -1.80 -21.19 0.35
CA ILE A 118 -2.90 -21.34 -0.59
C ILE A 118 -3.22 -22.82 -0.69
N PRO A 119 -4.39 -23.23 -0.19
CA PRO A 119 -4.92 -24.56 -0.40
C PRO A 119 -5.11 -24.84 -1.91
N GLU A 120 -4.83 -26.05 -2.40
CA GLU A 120 -4.97 -26.42 -3.83
C GLU A 120 -6.20 -27.29 -4.14
N SER A 121 -6.59 -28.18 -3.22
CA SER A 121 -7.80 -29.02 -3.31
C SER A 121 -8.31 -29.36 -1.91
N GLU A 122 -9.54 -29.89 -1.80
CA GLU A 122 -10.11 -30.32 -0.50
C GLU A 122 -9.17 -31.22 0.32
N ASN A 123 -8.24 -31.92 -0.35
CA ASN A 123 -7.18 -32.69 0.29
C ASN A 123 -6.05 -31.76 0.79
N PRO A 124 -5.80 -31.67 2.12
CA PRO A 124 -4.75 -30.83 2.67
C PRO A 124 -3.32 -31.27 2.30
N ASP A 125 -3.13 -32.49 1.80
CA ASP A 125 -1.84 -32.94 1.26
C ASP A 125 -1.42 -32.13 0.01
N ASP A 126 -2.38 -31.53 -0.69
CA ASP A 126 -2.11 -30.71 -1.88
C ASP A 126 -1.79 -29.26 -1.53
N ASP A 127 -1.93 -28.85 -0.25
CA ASP A 127 -1.66 -27.49 0.21
C ASP A 127 -0.25 -27.03 -0.16
N LYS A 128 -0.15 -25.79 -0.66
CA LYS A 128 1.12 -25.17 -1.01
C LYS A 128 1.36 -23.86 -0.26
N ILE A 129 2.64 -23.56 -0.10
CA ILE A 129 3.11 -22.26 0.38
C ILE A 129 3.76 -21.53 -0.79
N TYR A 130 3.29 -20.33 -1.07
CA TYR A 130 3.75 -19.48 -2.15
C TYR A 130 4.59 -18.33 -1.62
N PHE A 131 5.79 -18.15 -2.18
CA PHE A 131 6.72 -17.09 -1.84
C PHE A 131 6.82 -16.09 -2.98
N PHE A 132 6.64 -14.81 -2.67
CA PHE A 132 6.75 -13.72 -3.63
C PHE A 132 7.99 -12.91 -3.29
N PHE A 133 8.88 -12.76 -4.27
CA PHE A 133 10.17 -12.10 -4.10
C PHE A 133 10.69 -11.59 -5.43
N ARG A 134 11.70 -10.72 -5.37
CA ARG A 134 12.49 -10.34 -6.55
C ARG A 134 13.93 -10.78 -6.36
N GLU A 135 14.60 -11.17 -7.43
CA GLU A 135 15.96 -11.68 -7.40
C GLU A 135 16.72 -11.31 -8.68
N LEU A 136 18.03 -11.53 -8.68
CA LEU A 136 18.83 -11.40 -9.90
C LEU A 136 18.57 -12.60 -10.83
N ALA A 137 18.13 -12.32 -12.05
CA ALA A 137 17.81 -13.34 -13.05
C ALA A 137 19.07 -14.10 -13.46
N VAL A 138 19.11 -15.40 -13.15
CA VAL A 138 20.18 -16.29 -13.63
C VAL A 138 20.04 -16.59 -15.13
N GLU A 139 18.82 -16.42 -15.65
CA GLU A 139 18.45 -16.64 -17.04
C GLU A 139 18.67 -15.43 -17.95
N ALA A 140 19.01 -14.27 -17.39
CA ALA A 140 19.29 -13.09 -18.18
C ALA A 140 20.53 -13.31 -19.05
N ALA A 141 20.44 -12.89 -20.31
CA ALA A 141 21.57 -12.93 -21.23
C ALA A 141 22.71 -12.04 -20.70
N PRO A 142 23.99 -12.45 -20.82
CA PRO A 142 25.13 -11.67 -20.33
C PRO A 142 25.18 -10.24 -20.86
N ALA A 143 24.70 -10.02 -22.10
CA ALA A 143 24.66 -8.69 -22.74
C ALA A 143 23.68 -7.71 -22.08
N LEU A 144 22.64 -8.19 -21.39
CA LEU A 144 21.69 -7.33 -20.66
C LEU A 144 22.19 -6.92 -19.26
N GLY A 145 23.35 -7.42 -18.82
CA GLY A 145 23.88 -7.14 -17.50
C GLY A 145 23.03 -7.74 -16.36
N ARG A 146 23.11 -7.11 -15.17
CA ARG A 146 22.39 -7.57 -13.97
C ARG A 146 20.90 -7.19 -14.04
N LEU A 147 20.08 -8.07 -14.61
CA LEU A 147 18.63 -7.92 -14.61
C LEU A 147 18.02 -8.44 -13.30
N THR A 148 17.23 -7.61 -12.62
CA THR A 148 16.37 -8.06 -11.51
C THR A 148 15.01 -8.45 -12.08
N VAL A 149 14.45 -9.59 -11.64
CA VAL A 149 13.11 -10.04 -12.02
C VAL A 149 12.28 -10.38 -10.80
N SER A 150 10.97 -10.33 -10.96
CA SER A 150 10.01 -10.76 -9.95
C SER A 150 9.66 -12.24 -10.09
N ARG A 151 9.44 -12.91 -8.96
CA ARG A 151 9.22 -14.36 -8.87
C ARG A 151 8.03 -14.69 -8.00
N VAL A 152 7.37 -15.78 -8.37
CA VAL A 152 6.58 -16.61 -7.46
C VAL A 152 7.29 -17.94 -7.31
N GLY A 153 7.52 -18.37 -6.07
CA GLY A 153 8.00 -19.69 -5.70
C GLY A 153 6.91 -20.51 -5.03
N GLN A 154 6.92 -21.82 -5.18
CA GLN A 154 6.03 -22.75 -4.48
C GLN A 154 6.81 -23.83 -3.74
N ILE A 155 6.24 -24.33 -2.64
CA ILE A 155 6.63 -25.56 -1.96
C ILE A 155 5.36 -26.30 -1.53
N CYS A 156 5.44 -27.62 -1.43
CA CYS A 156 4.38 -28.42 -0.81
C CYS A 156 4.46 -28.28 0.71
N ARG A 157 3.30 -28.07 1.34
CA ARG A 157 3.23 -27.90 2.80
C ARG A 157 3.72 -29.15 3.53
N ASN A 158 3.45 -30.33 3.00
CA ASN A 158 3.80 -31.64 3.55
C ASN A 158 5.17 -32.19 3.13
N ASP A 159 6.01 -31.40 2.47
CA ASP A 159 7.39 -31.76 2.15
C ASP A 159 8.19 -32.05 3.44
N VAL A 160 8.93 -33.16 3.49
CA VAL A 160 9.75 -33.57 4.64
C VAL A 160 11.22 -33.79 4.26
N GLY A 161 11.63 -33.28 3.09
CA GLY A 161 12.96 -33.45 2.53
C GLY A 161 13.15 -34.81 1.85
N GLY A 162 14.34 -34.99 1.28
CA GLY A 162 14.71 -36.26 0.64
C GLY A 162 15.38 -37.22 1.61
N GLN A 163 15.41 -38.50 1.24
CA GLN A 163 15.94 -39.58 2.08
C GLN A 163 17.48 -39.61 2.14
N ARG A 164 18.16 -39.40 0.99
CA ARG A 164 19.63 -39.45 0.86
C ARG A 164 20.20 -38.14 0.32
N SER A 165 19.63 -37.68 -0.78
CA SER A 165 19.84 -36.34 -1.33
C SER A 165 18.81 -35.37 -0.78
N LEU A 166 19.13 -34.07 -0.74
CA LEU A 166 18.23 -33.03 -0.20
C LEU A 166 17.72 -33.31 1.23
N VAL A 167 18.55 -33.95 2.07
CA VAL A 167 18.24 -34.12 3.51
C VAL A 167 18.13 -32.75 4.17
N ASN A 168 17.04 -32.52 4.89
CA ASN A 168 16.67 -31.23 5.50
C ASN A 168 16.58 -30.06 4.49
N LYS A 169 16.35 -30.36 3.21
CA LYS A 169 16.14 -29.38 2.16
C LYS A 169 14.84 -29.64 1.42
N TRP A 170 14.23 -28.60 0.85
CA TRP A 170 13.00 -28.75 0.07
C TRP A 170 13.21 -29.68 -1.11
N THR A 171 12.29 -30.60 -1.37
CA THR A 171 12.30 -31.43 -2.61
C THR A 171 11.28 -30.95 -3.62
N THR A 172 10.36 -30.07 -3.20
CA THR A 172 9.23 -29.58 -4.00
C THR A 172 9.33 -28.11 -4.41
N PHE A 173 10.46 -27.46 -4.13
CA PHE A 173 10.67 -26.05 -4.45
C PHE A 173 10.77 -25.81 -5.95
N LEU A 174 9.89 -24.94 -6.46
CA LEU A 174 9.94 -24.41 -7.83
C LEU A 174 9.72 -22.90 -7.82
N LYS A 175 10.24 -22.19 -8.83
CA LYS A 175 9.99 -20.76 -9.04
C LYS A 175 9.71 -20.43 -10.51
N ALA A 176 8.85 -19.44 -10.75
CA ALA A 176 8.52 -18.93 -12.08
C ALA A 176 8.64 -17.40 -12.10
N ARG A 177 8.95 -16.82 -13.28
CA ARG A 177 8.95 -15.37 -13.47
C ARG A 177 7.53 -14.84 -13.39
N LEU A 178 7.32 -13.78 -12.61
CA LEU A 178 6.07 -13.01 -12.56
C LEU A 178 6.28 -11.75 -13.41
N VAL A 179 5.52 -11.61 -14.50
CA VAL A 179 5.70 -10.52 -15.48
C VAL A 179 4.62 -9.47 -15.30
N CYS A 180 5.01 -8.19 -15.23
CA CYS A 180 4.11 -7.05 -15.36
C CYS A 180 4.73 -6.10 -16.38
N SER A 181 4.13 -5.98 -17.56
CA SER A 181 4.64 -5.15 -18.66
C SER A 181 3.54 -4.50 -19.46
N VAL A 182 3.86 -3.33 -20.03
CA VAL A 182 3.03 -2.68 -21.05
C VAL A 182 3.61 -3.07 -22.42
N PRO A 183 2.83 -3.73 -23.29
CA PRO A 183 3.28 -4.02 -24.65
C PRO A 183 3.55 -2.74 -25.43
N GLY A 184 4.74 -2.64 -26.05
CA GLY A 184 5.14 -1.51 -26.88
C GLY A 184 5.50 -1.94 -28.30
N VAL A 185 5.59 -0.96 -29.23
CA VAL A 185 5.88 -1.22 -30.65
C VAL A 185 7.32 -1.71 -30.85
N GLU A 186 8.27 -1.18 -30.08
CA GLU A 186 9.69 -1.55 -30.13
C GLU A 186 10.11 -2.55 -29.03
N GLY A 187 9.14 -3.02 -28.23
CA GLY A 187 9.37 -3.91 -27.11
C GLY A 187 8.51 -3.57 -25.89
N ASP A 188 8.44 -4.50 -24.97
CA ASP A 188 7.66 -4.38 -23.74
C ASP A 188 8.36 -3.49 -22.71
N THR A 189 7.61 -2.59 -22.09
CA THR A 189 8.08 -1.83 -20.92
C THR A 189 7.79 -2.64 -19.65
N HIS A 190 8.84 -3.17 -19.02
CA HIS A 190 8.73 -4.05 -17.85
C HIS A 190 8.77 -3.28 -16.51
N PHE A 191 7.94 -3.73 -15.57
CA PHE A 191 7.95 -3.33 -14.17
C PHE A 191 8.44 -4.53 -13.34
N ASP A 192 9.76 -4.73 -13.28
CA ASP A 192 10.33 -5.94 -12.70
C ASP A 192 10.54 -5.89 -11.17
N GLN A 193 10.31 -4.75 -10.51
CA GLN A 193 10.51 -4.60 -9.07
C GLN A 193 9.21 -4.81 -8.30
N LEU A 194 8.90 -6.05 -7.94
CA LEU A 194 7.76 -6.35 -7.06
C LEU A 194 7.93 -5.66 -5.69
N GLN A 195 6.93 -4.90 -5.26
CA GLN A 195 6.92 -4.15 -4.00
C GLN A 195 6.01 -4.77 -2.95
N ASP A 196 4.80 -5.20 -3.36
CA ASP A 196 3.82 -5.82 -2.47
C ASP A 196 2.85 -6.73 -3.24
N VAL A 197 2.21 -7.67 -2.52
CA VAL A 197 1.20 -8.59 -3.06
C VAL A 197 0.04 -8.72 -2.06
N PHE A 198 -1.18 -8.67 -2.56
CA PHE A 198 -2.40 -8.91 -1.82
C PHE A 198 -3.20 -10.05 -2.46
N LEU A 199 -3.70 -10.95 -1.61
CA LEU A 199 -4.52 -12.08 -2.03
C LEU A 199 -5.99 -11.75 -1.76
N LEU A 200 -6.77 -11.55 -2.82
CA LEU A 200 -8.20 -11.35 -2.73
C LEU A 200 -8.91 -12.69 -2.92
N SER A 201 -9.50 -13.21 -1.84
CA SER A 201 -10.24 -14.46 -1.88
C SER A 201 -11.46 -14.33 -2.79
N SER A 202 -11.64 -15.32 -3.68
CA SER A 202 -12.88 -15.48 -4.45
C SER A 202 -13.94 -16.22 -3.61
N ARG A 203 -15.12 -16.47 -4.20
CA ARG A 203 -16.11 -17.40 -3.60
C ARG A 203 -15.49 -18.77 -3.38
N ASP A 204 -14.59 -19.15 -4.29
CA ASP A 204 -13.76 -20.33 -4.18
C ASP A 204 -12.40 -19.97 -3.53
N ARG A 205 -12.10 -20.63 -2.40
CA ARG A 205 -10.84 -20.44 -1.66
C ARG A 205 -9.62 -20.99 -2.41
N TRP A 206 -9.81 -21.89 -3.37
CA TRP A 206 -8.75 -22.49 -4.17
C TRP A 206 -8.32 -21.58 -5.32
N THR A 207 -9.10 -20.56 -5.69
CA THR A 207 -8.82 -19.70 -6.85
C THR A 207 -8.84 -18.20 -6.50
N PRO A 208 -8.02 -17.75 -5.54
CA PRO A 208 -7.92 -16.33 -5.24
C PRO A 208 -7.27 -15.54 -6.40
N LEU A 209 -7.53 -14.23 -6.42
CA LEU A 209 -6.84 -13.29 -7.29
C LEU A 209 -5.63 -12.70 -6.55
N LEU A 210 -4.52 -12.57 -7.27
CA LEU A 210 -3.30 -11.97 -6.77
C LEU A 210 -3.18 -10.56 -7.36
N TYR A 211 -3.28 -9.54 -6.50
CA TYR A 211 -2.98 -8.16 -6.86
C TYR A 211 -1.54 -7.88 -6.46
N ALA A 212 -0.71 -7.45 -7.40
CA ALA A 212 0.70 -7.19 -7.15
C ALA A 212 1.11 -5.81 -7.65
N VAL A 213 1.86 -5.11 -6.81
CA VAL A 213 2.42 -3.80 -7.09
C VAL A 213 3.85 -3.96 -7.56
N PHE A 214 4.17 -3.31 -8.67
CA PHE A 214 5.51 -3.29 -9.24
C PHE A 214 5.97 -1.85 -9.46
N SER A 215 7.27 -1.65 -9.41
CA SER A 215 7.92 -0.46 -9.95
C SER A 215 8.88 -0.82 -11.08
N THR A 216 9.27 0.19 -11.85
CA THR A 216 10.36 0.08 -12.82
C THR A 216 11.69 -0.19 -12.12
N SER A 217 12.63 -0.81 -12.85
CA SER A 217 14.00 -1.02 -12.38
C SER A 217 14.94 0.16 -12.69
N SER A 218 14.54 1.04 -13.63
CA SER A 218 15.34 2.20 -14.04
C SER A 218 15.20 3.35 -13.05
N GLY A 219 16.31 3.98 -12.68
CA GLY A 219 16.30 5.21 -11.89
C GLY A 219 15.86 6.45 -12.67
N ILE A 220 15.90 6.39 -14.01
CA ILE A 220 15.55 7.50 -14.90
C ILE A 220 14.04 7.52 -15.17
N PHE A 221 13.47 6.35 -15.44
CA PHE A 221 12.03 6.19 -15.66
C PHE A 221 11.38 5.67 -14.39
N GLN A 222 10.76 6.56 -13.62
CA GLN A 222 9.99 6.20 -12.44
C GLN A 222 8.53 5.92 -12.83
N GLY A 223 8.14 4.66 -12.73
CA GLY A 223 6.78 4.22 -12.96
C GLY A 223 6.39 3.11 -12.00
N SER A 224 5.11 3.07 -11.65
CA SER A 224 4.52 1.99 -10.86
C SER A 224 3.30 1.42 -11.55
N ALA A 225 3.06 0.13 -11.34
CA ALA A 225 1.99 -0.61 -11.97
C ALA A 225 1.36 -1.60 -11.00
N VAL A 226 0.05 -1.83 -11.15
CA VAL A 226 -0.68 -2.91 -10.49
C VAL A 226 -1.06 -3.93 -11.54
N CYS A 227 -0.60 -5.17 -11.36
CA CYS A 227 -0.98 -6.31 -12.20
C CYS A 227 -1.83 -7.29 -11.38
N VAL A 228 -2.78 -7.94 -12.06
CA VAL A 228 -3.65 -8.96 -11.46
C VAL A 228 -3.35 -10.31 -12.08
N TYR A 229 -3.24 -11.35 -11.26
CA TYR A 229 -2.97 -12.71 -11.72
C TYR A 229 -4.02 -13.66 -11.15
N SER A 230 -4.43 -14.64 -11.96
CA SER A 230 -5.23 -15.75 -11.46
C SER A 230 -4.32 -16.85 -10.92
N MET A 231 -4.74 -17.53 -9.84
CA MET A 231 -4.00 -18.71 -9.37
C MET A 231 -3.95 -19.83 -10.42
N ASN A 232 -4.88 -19.87 -11.38
CA ASN A 232 -4.84 -20.83 -12.48
C ASN A 232 -3.67 -20.55 -13.44
N ASP A 233 -3.34 -19.27 -13.71
CA ASP A 233 -2.16 -18.90 -14.49
C ASP A 233 -0.87 -19.31 -13.78
N VAL A 234 -0.80 -19.07 -12.47
CA VAL A 234 0.34 -19.48 -11.63
C VAL A 234 0.55 -21.00 -11.70
N ARG A 235 -0.53 -21.79 -11.53
CA ARG A 235 -0.48 -23.26 -11.65
C ARG A 235 -0.05 -23.70 -13.04
N ARG A 236 -0.58 -23.10 -14.11
CA ARG A 236 -0.18 -23.41 -15.49
C ARG A 236 1.31 -23.21 -15.71
N ALA A 237 1.91 -22.15 -15.16
CA ALA A 237 3.35 -21.94 -15.25
C ALA A 237 4.14 -23.06 -14.54
N PHE A 238 3.72 -23.45 -13.33
CA PHE A 238 4.36 -24.54 -12.58
C PHE A 238 4.16 -25.93 -13.19
N LEU A 239 3.10 -26.13 -13.99
CA LEU A 239 2.88 -27.35 -14.78
C LEU A 239 3.58 -27.32 -16.15
N GLY A 240 4.13 -26.18 -16.56
CA GLY A 240 4.84 -25.99 -17.82
C GLY A 240 6.24 -26.62 -17.87
N PRO A 241 7.02 -26.35 -18.92
CA PRO A 241 8.38 -26.86 -19.04
C PRO A 241 9.34 -26.21 -18.03
N PHE A 242 10.33 -26.98 -17.61
CA PHE A 242 11.44 -26.48 -16.79
C PHE A 242 12.44 -25.70 -17.66
N ALA A 243 13.10 -24.71 -17.07
CA ALA A 243 14.22 -24.04 -17.71
C ALA A 243 15.53 -24.76 -17.37
N HIS A 244 16.41 -24.91 -18.36
CA HIS A 244 17.74 -25.49 -18.16
C HIS A 244 18.79 -24.78 -19.02
N LYS A 245 20.06 -24.87 -18.59
CA LYS A 245 21.22 -24.31 -19.29
C LYS A 245 22.13 -25.39 -19.90
N GLU A 246 21.76 -26.65 -19.75
CA GLU A 246 22.54 -27.81 -20.18
C GLU A 246 22.37 -28.02 -21.68
N GLY A 247 23.18 -27.34 -22.48
CA GLY A 247 23.21 -27.43 -23.94
C GLY A 247 24.49 -26.80 -24.52
N PRO A 248 24.80 -27.05 -25.81
CA PRO A 248 26.07 -26.67 -26.43
C PRO A 248 26.31 -25.15 -26.45
N VAL A 249 25.25 -24.35 -26.43
CA VAL A 249 25.31 -22.88 -26.44
C VAL A 249 25.36 -22.30 -25.01
N HIS A 250 25.21 -23.13 -23.98
CA HIS A 250 25.12 -22.71 -22.57
C HIS A 250 24.13 -21.55 -22.33
N GLN A 251 22.99 -21.58 -23.03
CA GLN A 251 21.89 -20.62 -22.87
C GLN A 251 20.72 -21.28 -22.16
N TRP A 252 19.93 -20.47 -21.46
CA TRP A 252 18.71 -20.95 -20.80
C TRP A 252 17.62 -21.19 -21.84
N VAL A 253 17.15 -22.43 -21.91
CA VAL A 253 16.13 -22.88 -22.86
C VAL A 253 15.09 -23.76 -22.16
N SER A 254 14.00 -24.05 -22.87
CA SER A 254 12.95 -24.96 -22.41
C SER A 254 13.44 -26.41 -22.45
N TYR A 255 13.35 -27.11 -21.32
CA TYR A 255 13.78 -28.50 -21.20
C TYR A 255 12.88 -29.44 -22.02
N GLN A 256 13.46 -30.06 -23.05
CA GLN A 256 12.78 -31.00 -23.95
C GLN A 256 13.01 -32.48 -23.60
N GLY A 257 13.83 -32.76 -22.59
CA GLY A 257 14.14 -34.12 -22.17
C GLY A 257 13.00 -34.80 -21.41
N ARG A 258 13.22 -36.06 -21.02
CA ARG A 258 12.26 -36.80 -20.19
C ARG A 258 12.23 -36.25 -18.76
N VAL A 259 11.07 -35.78 -18.33
CA VAL A 259 10.82 -35.40 -16.93
C VAL A 259 10.54 -36.68 -16.12
N PRO A 260 11.20 -36.89 -14.96
CA PRO A 260 11.00 -38.09 -14.15
C PRO A 260 9.63 -38.09 -13.43
N TYR A 261 9.22 -39.26 -12.93
CA TYR A 261 7.95 -39.45 -12.24
C TYR A 261 8.16 -39.83 -10.75
N PRO A 262 7.45 -39.21 -9.79
CA PRO A 262 6.44 -38.17 -9.98
C PRO A 262 7.07 -36.86 -10.44
N ARG A 263 6.28 -36.02 -11.12
CA ARG A 263 6.80 -34.76 -11.67
C ARG A 263 7.33 -33.88 -10.53
N PRO A 264 8.57 -33.37 -10.61
CA PRO A 264 9.12 -32.45 -9.61
C PRO A 264 8.17 -31.27 -9.32
N GLY A 265 7.99 -30.97 -8.03
CA GLY A 265 7.07 -29.94 -7.53
C GLY A 265 5.63 -30.42 -7.25
N VAL A 266 5.32 -31.71 -7.45
CA VAL A 266 4.07 -32.33 -7.00
C VAL A 266 4.16 -32.69 -5.51
N CYS A 267 3.05 -32.55 -4.78
CA CYS A 267 2.98 -32.90 -3.37
C CYS A 267 2.74 -34.41 -3.20
N PRO A 268 3.41 -35.08 -2.25
CA PRO A 268 3.05 -36.45 -1.91
C PRO A 268 1.61 -36.46 -1.39
N SER A 269 0.87 -37.52 -1.70
CA SER A 269 -0.55 -37.64 -1.37
C SER A 269 -0.85 -39.04 -0.89
N LYS A 270 -1.46 -39.15 0.29
CA LYS A 270 -1.81 -40.45 0.89
C LYS A 270 -3.05 -41.09 0.25
N THR A 271 -3.90 -40.28 -0.37
CA THR A 271 -5.22 -40.71 -0.84
C THR A 271 -5.22 -41.18 -2.29
N PHE A 272 -4.51 -40.47 -3.17
CA PHE A 272 -4.53 -40.71 -4.61
C PHE A 272 -3.12 -40.73 -5.24
N GLY A 273 -2.07 -40.54 -4.44
CA GLY A 273 -0.69 -40.52 -4.91
C GLY A 273 0.01 -41.87 -4.75
N THR A 274 0.96 -42.15 -5.65
CA THR A 274 1.83 -43.34 -5.55
C THR A 274 2.79 -43.25 -4.35
N PHE A 275 3.08 -42.05 -3.87
CA PHE A 275 4.05 -41.78 -2.82
C PHE A 275 3.40 -41.02 -1.67
N SER A 276 3.53 -41.57 -0.46
CA SER A 276 2.96 -41.02 0.77
C SER A 276 3.82 -39.93 1.41
N SER A 277 5.10 -39.85 1.02
CA SER A 277 6.10 -38.94 1.57
C SER A 277 7.13 -38.55 0.51
N THR A 278 7.72 -37.37 0.63
CA THR A 278 8.83 -36.93 -0.24
C THR A 278 10.10 -37.76 -0.05
N LYS A 279 10.23 -38.46 1.08
CA LYS A 279 11.34 -39.40 1.32
C LYS A 279 11.25 -40.65 0.43
N ASP A 280 10.05 -40.96 -0.05
CA ASP A 280 9.80 -42.12 -0.92
C ASP A 280 10.05 -41.78 -2.39
N PHE A 281 10.31 -40.51 -2.73
CA PHE A 281 10.58 -40.09 -4.10
C PHE A 281 11.88 -40.72 -4.64
N PRO A 282 11.87 -41.25 -5.87
CA PRO A 282 13.07 -41.79 -6.53
C PRO A 282 14.23 -40.79 -6.62
N ASP A 283 15.47 -41.31 -6.63
CA ASP A 283 16.69 -40.50 -6.67
C ASP A 283 16.80 -39.61 -7.92
N ASP A 284 16.29 -40.06 -9.07
CA ASP A 284 16.26 -39.27 -10.31
C ASP A 284 15.32 -38.06 -10.23
N VAL A 285 14.18 -38.21 -9.56
CA VAL A 285 13.24 -37.10 -9.25
C VAL A 285 13.89 -36.07 -8.33
N ILE A 286 14.54 -36.53 -7.26
CA ILE A 286 15.22 -35.65 -6.30
C ILE A 286 16.39 -34.91 -6.97
N GLN A 287 17.19 -35.60 -7.77
CA GLN A 287 18.31 -35.00 -8.50
C GLN A 287 17.81 -34.00 -9.56
N PHE A 288 16.71 -34.31 -10.26
CA PHE A 288 16.10 -33.38 -11.21
C PHE A 288 15.61 -32.12 -10.50
N ALA A 289 14.84 -32.27 -9.41
CA ALA A 289 14.30 -31.15 -8.62
C ALA A 289 15.42 -30.23 -8.12
N ARG A 290 16.55 -30.81 -7.67
CA ARG A 290 17.72 -30.04 -7.21
C ARG A 290 18.32 -29.15 -8.30
N ASN A 291 18.35 -29.63 -9.55
CA ASN A 291 19.03 -28.95 -10.66
C ASN A 291 18.10 -28.08 -11.51
N HIS A 292 16.77 -28.28 -11.42
CA HIS A 292 15.76 -27.60 -12.24
C HIS A 292 14.68 -26.88 -11.41
N PRO A 293 15.03 -25.96 -10.48
CA PRO A 293 14.03 -25.23 -9.70
C PRO A 293 13.30 -24.15 -10.50
N LEU A 294 13.81 -23.72 -11.66
CA LEU A 294 13.26 -22.62 -12.46
C LEU A 294 12.31 -23.15 -13.56
N MET A 295 11.12 -22.58 -13.64
CA MET A 295 10.16 -22.80 -14.74
C MET A 295 10.50 -21.91 -15.94
N TYR A 296 10.34 -22.43 -17.15
CA TYR A 296 10.58 -21.66 -18.38
C TYR A 296 9.43 -20.70 -18.69
N ASN A 297 8.18 -21.15 -18.50
CA ASN A 297 7.02 -20.30 -18.72
C ASN A 297 6.91 -19.24 -17.62
N SER A 298 6.63 -18.00 -18.05
CA SER A 298 6.32 -16.89 -17.15
C SER A 298 4.84 -16.86 -16.79
N VAL A 299 4.53 -16.29 -15.62
CA VAL A 299 3.16 -15.96 -15.21
C VAL A 299 2.83 -14.55 -15.73
N LEU A 300 1.84 -14.47 -16.63
CA LEU A 300 1.38 -13.23 -17.25
C LEU A 300 0.14 -12.68 -16.53
N PRO A 301 -0.07 -11.36 -16.51
CA PRO A 301 -1.23 -10.77 -15.85
C PRO A 301 -2.50 -11.01 -16.68
N MET A 302 -3.65 -10.98 -16.00
CA MET A 302 -4.95 -11.04 -16.63
C MET A 302 -5.09 -9.90 -17.66
N GLY A 303 -5.48 -10.23 -18.89
CA GLY A 303 -5.58 -9.25 -19.99
C GLY A 303 -4.23 -8.85 -20.61
N GLY A 304 -3.11 -9.44 -20.17
CA GLY A 304 -1.77 -9.26 -20.74
C GLY A 304 -1.15 -7.89 -20.52
N ARG A 305 -1.67 -7.09 -19.59
CA ARG A 305 -1.24 -5.72 -19.29
C ARG A 305 -1.51 -5.37 -17.81
N PRO A 306 -0.98 -4.25 -17.27
CA PRO A 306 -1.34 -3.77 -15.94
C PRO A 306 -2.80 -3.33 -15.88
N LEU A 307 -3.44 -3.54 -14.72
CA LEU A 307 -4.76 -3.01 -14.40
C LEU A 307 -4.72 -1.49 -14.20
N PHE A 308 -3.71 -1.01 -13.49
CA PHE A 308 -3.51 0.40 -13.17
C PHE A 308 -2.03 0.75 -13.29
N LEU A 309 -1.71 1.92 -13.84
CA LEU A 309 -0.33 2.37 -14.03
C LEU A 309 -0.23 3.86 -13.76
N GLN A 310 0.90 4.27 -13.18
CA GLN A 310 1.24 5.67 -12.93
C GLN A 310 2.70 5.88 -13.32
N VAL A 311 2.96 6.86 -14.20
CA VAL A 311 4.29 7.20 -14.69
C VAL A 311 4.52 8.69 -14.49
N GLY A 312 5.68 9.07 -13.94
CA GLY A 312 6.03 10.48 -13.78
C GLY A 312 5.22 11.26 -12.73
N ALA A 313 4.51 10.57 -11.81
CA ALA A 313 3.70 11.23 -10.79
C ALA A 313 4.48 11.77 -9.58
N GLY A 314 5.80 11.64 -9.56
CA GLY A 314 6.63 12.08 -8.43
C GLY A 314 6.59 11.16 -7.21
N TYR A 315 5.94 9.99 -7.31
CA TYR A 315 5.89 8.96 -6.28
C TYR A 315 5.89 7.54 -6.88
N THR A 316 6.22 6.55 -6.06
CA THR A 316 6.13 5.13 -6.38
C THR A 316 5.19 4.39 -5.44
N PHE A 317 4.57 3.32 -5.95
CA PHE A 317 3.69 2.48 -5.14
C PHE A 317 4.50 1.56 -4.22
N THR A 318 4.07 1.42 -2.97
CA THR A 318 4.81 0.66 -1.95
C THR A 318 4.02 -0.51 -1.38
N GLN A 319 2.71 -0.37 -1.20
CA GLN A 319 1.84 -1.33 -0.52
C GLN A 319 0.48 -1.42 -1.22
N ILE A 320 -0.19 -2.56 -1.08
CA ILE A 320 -1.54 -2.75 -1.62
C ILE A 320 -2.44 -3.53 -0.66
N ALA A 321 -3.69 -3.09 -0.57
CA ALA A 321 -4.79 -3.85 0.00
C ALA A 321 -5.98 -3.81 -0.96
N ALA A 322 -6.77 -4.87 -0.99
CA ALA A 322 -7.97 -4.92 -1.84
C ALA A 322 -9.19 -5.36 -1.02
N ASP A 323 -10.36 -4.87 -1.42
CA ASP A 323 -11.67 -5.33 -0.92
C ASP A 323 -12.62 -5.63 -2.08
N ARG A 324 -13.52 -6.58 -1.87
CA ARG A 324 -14.60 -6.88 -2.81
C ARG A 324 -15.92 -6.36 -2.27
N VAL A 325 -16.46 -5.35 -2.94
CA VAL A 325 -17.58 -4.54 -2.45
C VAL A 325 -18.81 -4.78 -3.30
N ALA A 326 -19.96 -5.01 -2.66
CA ALA A 326 -21.24 -5.05 -3.34
C ALA A 326 -21.71 -3.64 -3.67
N ALA A 327 -22.21 -3.45 -4.88
CA ALA A 327 -22.81 -2.23 -5.42
C ALA A 327 -24.21 -2.53 -6.00
N ALA A 328 -24.91 -1.50 -6.48
CA ALA A 328 -26.26 -1.62 -7.03
C ALA A 328 -26.33 -2.55 -8.28
N ASP A 329 -25.27 -2.57 -9.08
CA ASP A 329 -25.17 -3.26 -10.36
C ASP A 329 -24.25 -4.50 -10.34
N GLY A 330 -23.59 -4.79 -9.22
CA GLY A 330 -22.70 -5.95 -9.13
C GLY A 330 -21.72 -5.91 -7.96
N HIS A 331 -20.54 -6.48 -8.18
CA HIS A 331 -19.44 -6.42 -7.24
C HIS A 331 -18.25 -5.75 -7.92
N TYR A 332 -17.53 -4.93 -7.15
CA TYR A 332 -16.34 -4.24 -7.59
C TYR A 332 -15.17 -4.56 -6.69
N ASP A 333 -14.00 -4.73 -7.28
CA ASP A 333 -12.75 -4.84 -6.56
C ASP A 333 -12.18 -3.42 -6.36
N VAL A 334 -12.04 -3.02 -5.10
CA VAL A 334 -11.53 -1.71 -4.68
C VAL A 334 -10.13 -1.89 -4.10
N LEU A 335 -9.17 -1.18 -4.67
CA LEU A 335 -7.76 -1.24 -4.32
C LEU A 335 -7.37 0.01 -3.53
N PHE A 336 -6.63 -0.20 -2.45
CA PHE A 336 -5.97 0.85 -1.68
C PHE A 336 -4.47 0.68 -1.87
N ILE A 337 -3.83 1.67 -2.49
CA ILE A 337 -2.41 1.61 -2.89
C ILE A 337 -1.65 2.69 -2.12
N GLY A 338 -0.71 2.28 -1.28
CA GLY A 338 0.18 3.19 -0.55
C GLY A 338 1.36 3.65 -1.41
N THR A 339 1.89 4.83 -1.12
CA THR A 339 3.04 5.41 -1.84
C THR A 339 4.25 5.68 -0.93
N ASP A 340 5.39 5.98 -1.55
CA ASP A 340 6.63 6.39 -0.88
C ASP A 340 6.61 7.83 -0.34
N VAL A 341 5.56 8.60 -0.64
CA VAL A 341 5.32 9.97 -0.14
C VAL A 341 4.14 10.07 0.84
N GLY A 342 3.74 8.95 1.44
CA GLY A 342 2.73 8.93 2.50
C GLY A 342 1.29 9.17 2.00
N THR A 343 1.03 8.95 0.71
CA THR A 343 -0.33 9.00 0.15
C THR A 343 -0.92 7.59 0.00
N VAL A 344 -2.25 7.51 0.03
CA VAL A 344 -3.01 6.30 -0.29
C VAL A 344 -3.98 6.63 -1.42
N LEU A 345 -3.85 5.88 -2.51
CA LEU A 345 -4.73 5.95 -3.67
C LEU A 345 -5.86 4.94 -3.51
N LYS A 346 -7.09 5.34 -3.85
CA LYS A 346 -8.25 4.46 -3.95
C LYS A 346 -8.61 4.27 -5.42
N VAL A 347 -8.47 3.05 -5.91
CA VAL A 347 -8.65 2.69 -7.32
C VAL A 347 -9.69 1.59 -7.42
N ILE A 348 -10.60 1.66 -8.38
CA ILE A 348 -11.57 0.58 -8.64
C ILE A 348 -11.29 -0.11 -9.97
N SER A 349 -11.54 -1.42 -10.02
CA SER A 349 -11.47 -2.19 -11.25
C SER A 349 -12.80 -2.12 -12.00
N VAL A 350 -12.85 -1.38 -13.11
CA VAL A 350 -14.07 -1.20 -13.92
C VAL A 350 -13.96 -1.99 -15.23
N PRO A 351 -14.97 -2.77 -15.63
CA PRO A 351 -14.98 -3.43 -16.95
C PRO A 351 -15.02 -2.41 -18.10
N LYS A 352 -14.12 -2.52 -19.09
CA LYS A 352 -14.07 -1.63 -20.26
C LYS A 352 -14.64 -2.30 -21.51
N GLY A 353 -15.85 -1.90 -21.92
CA GLY A 353 -16.49 -2.37 -23.16
C GLY A 353 -16.83 -3.86 -23.20
N GLY A 354 -17.02 -4.42 -24.40
CA GLY A 354 -17.37 -5.84 -24.62
C GLY A 354 -16.18 -6.82 -24.60
N ARG A 355 -14.96 -6.36 -24.24
CA ARG A 355 -13.78 -7.21 -24.07
C ARG A 355 -13.59 -7.55 -22.58
N PRO A 356 -12.97 -8.69 -22.23
CA PRO A 356 -12.73 -9.08 -20.84
C PRO A 356 -11.68 -8.23 -20.10
N ASN A 357 -11.35 -7.03 -20.59
CA ASN A 357 -10.33 -6.18 -19.99
C ASN A 357 -10.99 -5.20 -19.01
N THR A 358 -10.55 -5.28 -17.76
CA THR A 358 -10.83 -4.29 -16.73
C THR A 358 -9.75 -3.21 -16.73
N GLU A 359 -10.11 -2.00 -16.36
CA GLU A 359 -9.21 -0.85 -16.20
C GLU A 359 -9.35 -0.30 -14.78
N GLY A 360 -8.23 0.13 -14.20
CA GLY A 360 -8.19 0.80 -12.92
C GLY A 360 -8.62 2.26 -13.07
N LEU A 361 -9.62 2.67 -12.30
CA LEU A 361 -10.09 4.06 -12.20
C LEU A 361 -9.69 4.64 -10.84
N LEU A 362 -8.89 5.70 -10.83
CA LEU A 362 -8.54 6.43 -9.61
C LEU A 362 -9.74 7.27 -9.15
N LEU A 363 -10.20 7.01 -7.93
CA LEU A 363 -11.31 7.74 -7.30
C LEU A 363 -10.82 8.82 -6.34
N GLU A 364 -9.75 8.55 -5.60
CA GLU A 364 -9.33 9.38 -4.48
C GLU A 364 -7.84 9.23 -4.21
N GLU A 365 -7.19 10.35 -3.89
CA GLU A 365 -5.82 10.41 -3.39
C GLU A 365 -5.84 11.06 -2.01
N LEU A 366 -5.41 10.32 -0.99
CA LEU A 366 -5.42 10.76 0.39
C LEU A 366 -4.00 10.87 0.93
N HIS A 367 -3.57 12.08 1.28
CA HIS A 367 -2.35 12.29 2.05
C HIS A 367 -2.57 11.90 3.52
N VAL A 368 -1.84 10.89 4.00
CA VAL A 368 -2.07 10.26 5.31
C VAL A 368 -1.14 10.81 6.38
N PHE A 369 0.12 11.11 6.02
CA PHE A 369 1.16 11.51 6.96
C PHE A 369 1.71 12.88 6.60
N GLU A 370 1.57 13.87 7.49
CA GLU A 370 2.00 15.26 7.28
C GLU A 370 3.49 15.39 6.91
N ASP A 371 4.34 14.50 7.42
CA ASP A 371 5.77 14.44 7.11
C ASP A 371 6.07 13.75 5.77
N SER A 372 5.04 13.38 5.00
CA SER A 372 5.14 12.62 3.76
C SER A 372 5.93 11.31 3.92
N ALA A 373 5.94 10.71 5.11
CA ALA A 373 6.66 9.48 5.35
C ALA A 373 6.09 8.31 4.54
N ALA A 374 6.96 7.57 3.85
CA ALA A 374 6.60 6.42 3.03
C ALA A 374 5.67 5.42 3.76
N VAL A 375 4.63 4.98 3.06
CA VAL A 375 3.78 3.89 3.52
C VAL A 375 4.59 2.60 3.50
N THR A 376 4.78 1.99 4.67
CA THR A 376 5.61 0.80 4.87
C THR A 376 4.80 -0.47 5.13
N SER A 377 3.56 -0.34 5.59
CA SER A 377 2.64 -1.46 5.79
C SER A 377 1.20 -1.01 5.66
N MET A 378 0.36 -1.87 5.10
CA MET A 378 -1.08 -1.67 5.03
C MET A 378 -1.81 -2.95 5.44
N GLN A 379 -2.89 -2.80 6.20
CA GLN A 379 -3.78 -3.89 6.60
C GLN A 379 -5.23 -3.44 6.47
N ILE A 380 -6.08 -4.27 5.87
CA ILE A 380 -7.50 -3.96 5.67
C ILE A 380 -8.38 -4.84 6.57
N SER A 381 -9.45 -4.25 7.08
CA SER A 381 -10.53 -4.96 7.74
C SER A 381 -11.87 -4.56 7.11
N SER A 382 -12.29 -5.32 6.10
CA SER A 382 -13.59 -5.11 5.44
C SER A 382 -14.75 -5.18 6.43
N LYS A 383 -14.69 -6.09 7.42
CA LYS A 383 -15.70 -6.23 8.49
C LYS A 383 -15.81 -4.99 9.39
N ARG A 384 -14.68 -4.36 9.73
CA ARG A 384 -14.67 -3.13 10.54
C ARG A 384 -14.80 -1.87 9.68
N HIS A 385 -14.74 -1.99 8.37
CA HIS A 385 -14.67 -0.89 7.41
C HIS A 385 -13.50 0.06 7.67
N GLN A 386 -12.33 -0.51 7.99
CA GLN A 386 -11.13 0.25 8.31
C GLN A 386 -9.91 -0.25 7.53
N LEU A 387 -9.07 0.69 7.13
CA LEU A 387 -7.73 0.49 6.60
C LEU A 387 -6.72 1.01 7.62
N TYR A 388 -5.75 0.20 7.99
CA TYR A 388 -4.64 0.59 8.86
C TYR A 388 -3.39 0.80 8.00
N VAL A 389 -2.79 1.97 8.10
CA VAL A 389 -1.66 2.41 7.27
C VAL A 389 -0.52 2.79 8.21
N ALA A 390 0.67 2.26 7.99
CA ALA A 390 1.82 2.52 8.85
C ALA A 390 3.00 3.12 8.07
N SER A 391 3.67 4.09 8.68
CA SER A 391 4.94 4.67 8.25
C SER A 391 6.01 4.46 9.33
N ARG A 392 7.18 5.06 9.13
CA ARG A 392 8.22 5.11 10.18
C ARG A 392 7.84 6.02 11.35
N SER A 393 6.92 6.95 11.16
CA SER A 393 6.57 8.00 12.13
C SER A 393 5.23 7.74 12.84
N ALA A 394 4.26 7.09 12.19
CA ALA A 394 2.94 6.88 12.77
C ALA A 394 2.19 5.67 12.17
N VAL A 395 1.07 5.32 12.83
CA VAL A 395 0.04 4.43 12.30
C VAL A 395 -1.28 5.20 12.24
N ALA A 396 -1.94 5.17 11.09
CA ALA A 396 -3.23 5.81 10.84
C ALA A 396 -4.32 4.75 10.61
N GLN A 397 -5.54 5.05 11.04
CA GLN A 397 -6.73 4.23 10.81
C GLN A 397 -7.72 5.02 9.95
N ILE A 398 -7.99 4.56 8.73
CA ILE A 398 -8.75 5.29 7.71
C ILE A 398 -10.03 4.52 7.37
N PRO A 399 -11.22 5.15 7.40
CA PRO A 399 -12.45 4.50 6.92
C PRO A 399 -12.33 4.11 5.44
N LEU A 400 -12.86 2.94 5.06
CA LEU A 400 -12.86 2.50 3.65
C LEU A 400 -13.72 3.37 2.72
N HIS A 401 -14.65 4.13 3.30
CA HIS A 401 -15.57 5.00 2.60
C HIS A 401 -15.63 6.38 3.25
N ARG A 402 -15.68 7.42 2.43
CA ARG A 402 -15.80 8.81 2.88
C ARG A 402 -16.97 9.50 2.17
N CYS A 403 -18.13 8.83 2.12
CA CYS A 403 -19.27 9.27 1.31
C CYS A 403 -19.69 10.73 1.54
N ALA A 404 -19.62 11.22 2.78
CA ALA A 404 -19.91 12.61 3.11
C ALA A 404 -18.95 13.63 2.46
N ALA A 405 -17.76 13.22 2.05
CA ALA A 405 -16.79 14.06 1.34
C ALA A 405 -17.13 14.24 -0.15
N HIS A 406 -18.00 13.39 -0.72
CA HIS A 406 -18.43 13.46 -2.11
C HIS A 406 -19.52 14.51 -2.37
N GLY A 407 -19.80 15.38 -1.40
CA GLY A 407 -20.74 16.48 -1.55
C GLY A 407 -22.16 16.18 -1.05
N HIS A 408 -23.07 17.10 -1.39
CA HIS A 408 -24.42 17.16 -0.84
C HIS A 408 -25.50 17.08 -1.92
N ALA A 409 -25.14 16.89 -3.18
CA ALA A 409 -26.09 16.69 -4.27
C ALA A 409 -26.02 15.27 -4.84
N CYS A 410 -27.16 14.81 -5.39
CA CYS A 410 -27.25 13.52 -6.07
C CYS A 410 -26.17 13.34 -7.14
N ALA A 411 -25.95 14.37 -7.95
CA ALA A 411 -24.98 14.31 -9.04
C ALA A 411 -23.54 14.11 -8.55
N GLU A 412 -23.14 14.81 -7.49
CA GLU A 412 -21.80 14.69 -6.91
C GLU A 412 -21.55 13.28 -6.34
N CYS A 413 -22.58 12.70 -5.70
CA CYS A 413 -22.50 11.34 -5.19
C CYS A 413 -22.40 10.28 -6.31
N CYS A 414 -23.13 10.47 -7.42
CA CYS A 414 -23.05 9.58 -8.57
C CYS A 414 -21.69 9.68 -9.29
N LEU A 415 -21.17 10.90 -9.48
CA LEU A 415 -19.86 11.14 -10.11
C LEU A 415 -18.69 10.60 -9.28
N ALA A 416 -18.84 10.48 -7.96
CA ALA A 416 -17.80 9.90 -7.11
C ALA A 416 -17.49 8.43 -7.45
N ARG A 417 -18.45 7.70 -8.05
CA ARG A 417 -18.31 6.31 -8.50
C ARG A 417 -17.71 5.36 -7.45
N ASP A 418 -17.88 5.68 -6.17
CA ASP A 418 -17.38 4.90 -5.05
C ASP A 418 -18.37 3.75 -4.75
N PRO A 419 -17.98 2.46 -4.92
CA PRO A 419 -18.88 1.33 -4.65
C PRO A 419 -19.43 1.29 -3.23
N TYR A 420 -18.73 1.92 -2.28
CA TYR A 420 -19.20 2.01 -0.90
C TYR A 420 -20.25 3.09 -0.68
N CYS A 421 -20.54 3.96 -1.65
CA CYS A 421 -21.37 5.15 -1.50
C CYS A 421 -22.55 5.17 -2.48
N ALA A 422 -23.70 5.63 -2.03
CA ALA A 422 -24.88 5.83 -2.84
C ALA A 422 -25.69 7.02 -2.33
N TRP A 423 -26.39 7.70 -3.24
CA TRP A 423 -27.35 8.72 -2.86
C TRP A 423 -28.59 8.05 -2.29
N ASP A 424 -29.07 8.46 -1.12
CA ASP A 424 -30.26 7.89 -0.48
C ASP A 424 -31.55 8.73 -0.63
N GLY A 425 -31.46 9.81 -1.39
CA GLY A 425 -32.53 10.80 -1.56
C GLY A 425 -32.30 12.09 -0.78
N ALA A 426 -31.37 12.11 0.18
CA ALA A 426 -31.06 13.29 0.98
C ALA A 426 -29.55 13.57 1.08
N ALA A 427 -28.71 12.54 1.17
CA ALA A 427 -27.27 12.68 1.27
C ALA A 427 -26.52 11.53 0.58
N CYS A 428 -25.24 11.76 0.31
CA CYS A 428 -24.34 10.69 -0.12
C CYS A 428 -23.95 9.85 1.10
N THR A 429 -24.56 8.67 1.23
CA THR A 429 -24.39 7.79 2.37
C THR A 429 -23.81 6.44 1.95
N ARG A 430 -23.46 5.62 2.95
CA ARG A 430 -22.89 4.32 2.69
C ARG A 430 -23.91 3.41 1.99
N PHE A 431 -23.47 2.75 0.92
CA PHE A 431 -24.25 1.72 0.25
C PHE A 431 -24.56 0.57 1.20
N GLN A 432 -25.84 0.21 1.24
CA GLN A 432 -26.35 -0.97 1.95
C GLN A 432 -27.22 -1.77 0.96
N PRO A 433 -27.06 -3.10 0.88
CA PRO A 433 -27.98 -3.93 0.12
C PRO A 433 -29.36 -3.91 0.82
N SER A 434 -30.38 -3.28 0.21
CA SER A 434 -31.75 -3.24 0.76
C SER A 434 -32.79 -3.53 -0.32
N ALA A 435 -33.88 -4.20 0.07
CA ALA A 435 -35.00 -4.52 -0.81
C ALA A 435 -35.85 -3.30 -1.19
N LYS A 436 -35.84 -2.22 -0.40
CA LYS A 436 -36.60 -0.98 -0.68
C LYS A 436 -35.77 -0.04 -1.55
N ARG A 437 -35.77 -0.29 -2.87
CA ARG A 437 -34.93 0.38 -3.88
C ARG A 437 -35.29 1.84 -4.20
N ARG A 438 -36.42 2.35 -3.72
CA ARG A 438 -37.10 3.50 -4.37
C ARG A 438 -36.35 4.85 -4.35
N PHE A 439 -35.26 5.00 -3.60
CA PHE A 439 -34.50 6.26 -3.54
C PHE A 439 -32.98 6.10 -3.57
N ARG A 440 -32.45 4.89 -3.83
CA ARG A 440 -31.00 4.67 -3.87
C ARG A 440 -30.46 4.77 -5.29
N ARG A 441 -29.55 5.71 -5.52
CA ARG A 441 -28.93 5.97 -6.83
C ARG A 441 -27.42 5.81 -6.73
N GLN A 442 -26.88 4.97 -7.60
CA GLN A 442 -25.45 4.67 -7.70
C GLN A 442 -25.19 4.20 -9.14
N ASP A 443 -24.20 4.79 -9.80
CA ASP A 443 -23.70 4.33 -11.11
C ASP A 443 -22.18 4.32 -11.11
N ILE A 444 -21.61 3.15 -10.81
CA ILE A 444 -20.16 2.97 -10.75
C ILE A 444 -19.57 2.85 -12.17
N LYS A 445 -20.30 2.21 -13.08
CA LYS A 445 -19.79 1.83 -14.40
C LYS A 445 -19.67 3.03 -15.33
N ASN A 446 -20.71 3.86 -15.42
CA ASN A 446 -20.71 5.00 -16.35
C ASN A 446 -20.51 6.33 -15.61
N GLY A 447 -20.93 6.40 -14.34
CA GLY A 447 -20.86 7.62 -13.56
C GLY A 447 -21.75 8.73 -14.13
N ASP A 448 -22.95 8.40 -14.61
CA ASP A 448 -23.84 9.36 -15.26
C ASP A 448 -24.96 9.86 -14.33
N PRO A 449 -24.92 11.14 -13.88
CA PRO A 449 -25.98 11.72 -13.07
C PRO A 449 -27.28 11.98 -13.85
N SER A 450 -27.21 12.13 -15.17
CA SER A 450 -28.32 12.68 -15.97
C SER A 450 -29.55 11.78 -15.94
N THR A 451 -29.35 10.47 -15.90
CA THR A 451 -30.41 9.44 -15.86
C THR A 451 -30.89 9.14 -14.45
N LEU A 452 -30.01 9.23 -13.45
CA LEU A 452 -30.34 8.86 -12.07
C LEU A 452 -30.89 10.03 -11.26
N CYS A 453 -30.43 11.25 -11.50
CA CYS A 453 -30.73 12.42 -10.67
C CYS A 453 -31.79 13.36 -11.29
N SER A 454 -32.42 13.00 -12.41
CA SER A 454 -33.47 13.80 -13.06
C SER A 454 -34.71 13.88 -12.14
N GLY A 455 -34.82 14.97 -11.38
CA GLY A 455 -35.90 15.21 -10.41
C GLY A 455 -35.43 15.75 -9.06
N ASP A 456 -34.12 15.71 -8.75
CA ASP A 456 -33.56 16.48 -7.64
C ASP A 456 -33.30 17.92 -8.09
N SER A 457 -34.22 18.83 -7.77
CA SER A 457 -34.10 20.27 -8.06
C SER A 457 -33.13 21.01 -7.12
N SER A 458 -32.35 20.27 -6.33
CA SER A 458 -31.29 20.80 -5.46
C SER A 458 -30.06 21.19 -6.28
N HIS A 459 -30.21 22.07 -7.27
CA HIS A 459 -29.07 22.86 -7.72
C HIS A 459 -28.78 23.83 -6.57
N PRO A 460 -27.63 23.73 -5.89
CA PRO A 460 -27.29 24.69 -4.86
C PRO A 460 -27.34 26.08 -5.49
N ALA A 461 -28.11 27.00 -4.89
CA ALA A 461 -28.11 28.38 -5.31
C ALA A 461 -26.67 28.90 -5.20
N LEU A 462 -26.03 29.14 -6.35
CA LEU A 462 -24.64 29.58 -6.37
C LEU A 462 -24.57 30.98 -5.80
N LEU A 463 -24.07 31.10 -4.58
CA LEU A 463 -23.78 32.38 -3.98
C LEU A 463 -22.75 33.10 -4.83
N GLU A 464 -23.13 34.28 -5.33
CA GLU A 464 -22.24 35.13 -6.11
C GLU A 464 -21.16 35.71 -5.21
N ARG A 465 -19.89 35.42 -5.51
CA ARG A 465 -18.75 35.94 -4.75
C ARG A 465 -18.11 37.10 -5.51
N LYS A 466 -18.01 38.26 -4.86
CA LYS A 466 -17.37 39.44 -5.44
C LYS A 466 -15.86 39.30 -5.44
N VAL A 467 -15.24 39.68 -6.55
CA VAL A 467 -13.79 39.76 -6.72
C VAL A 467 -13.48 41.17 -7.23
N PHE A 468 -12.49 41.83 -6.65
CA PHE A 468 -12.07 43.15 -7.07
C PHE A 468 -10.72 43.06 -7.75
N GLY A 469 -10.57 43.77 -8.88
CA GLY A 469 -9.32 43.92 -9.58
C GLY A 469 -9.08 45.39 -9.91
N VAL A 470 -7.83 45.77 -10.10
CA VAL A 470 -7.46 47.14 -10.51
C VAL A 470 -7.09 47.12 -11.99
N GLU A 471 -7.53 48.14 -12.73
CA GLU A 471 -7.20 48.35 -14.14
C GLU A 471 -5.68 48.29 -14.37
N GLY A 472 -5.25 47.53 -15.37
CA GLY A 472 -3.83 47.23 -15.66
C GLY A 472 -3.19 46.14 -14.78
N GLY A 473 -3.84 45.75 -13.68
CA GLY A 473 -3.41 44.65 -12.81
C GLY A 473 -3.80 43.26 -13.33
N SER A 474 -3.72 42.26 -12.45
CA SER A 474 -4.18 40.89 -12.72
C SER A 474 -5.19 40.44 -11.66
N ALA A 475 -6.13 39.57 -12.04
CA ALA A 475 -7.05 38.92 -11.10
C ALA A 475 -7.02 37.41 -11.30
N PHE A 476 -7.08 36.68 -10.18
CA PHE A 476 -7.20 35.23 -10.18
C PHE A 476 -8.59 34.82 -9.69
N LEU A 477 -9.33 34.12 -10.54
CA LEU A 477 -10.67 33.63 -10.29
C LEU A 477 -10.57 32.15 -9.88
N GLU A 478 -10.54 31.90 -8.57
CA GLU A 478 -10.36 30.56 -8.01
C GLU A 478 -11.61 29.68 -8.22
N CYS A 479 -11.40 28.55 -8.89
CA CYS A 479 -12.39 27.49 -9.07
C CYS A 479 -11.68 26.14 -9.23
N GLU A 480 -11.87 25.26 -8.26
CA GLU A 480 -11.23 23.95 -8.21
C GLU A 480 -12.31 22.85 -8.15
N PRO A 481 -12.35 21.93 -9.12
CA PRO A 481 -13.30 20.83 -9.10
C PRO A 481 -12.90 19.81 -8.03
N ARG A 482 -13.90 19.19 -7.38
CA ARG A 482 -13.65 18.10 -6.41
C ARG A 482 -13.22 16.80 -7.10
N SER A 483 -13.72 16.56 -8.30
CA SER A 483 -13.39 15.38 -9.09
C SER A 483 -12.03 15.54 -9.77
N LEU A 484 -11.18 14.53 -9.65
CA LEU A 484 -9.88 14.45 -10.31
C LEU A 484 -9.99 14.26 -11.84
N GLN A 485 -11.19 13.89 -12.33
CA GLN A 485 -11.44 13.61 -13.74
C GLN A 485 -12.19 14.75 -14.45
N ALA A 486 -12.70 15.72 -13.69
CA ALA A 486 -13.40 16.86 -14.24
C ALA A 486 -12.42 17.91 -14.78
N HIS A 487 -12.79 18.54 -15.90
CA HIS A 487 -12.16 19.77 -16.36
C HIS A 487 -13.10 20.95 -16.12
N VAL A 488 -12.53 22.16 -16.03
CA VAL A 488 -13.31 23.37 -15.74
C VAL A 488 -13.55 24.17 -17.00
N GLU A 489 -14.81 24.48 -17.28
CA GLU A 489 -15.23 25.42 -18.30
C GLU A 489 -15.65 26.74 -17.67
N TRP A 490 -15.35 27.84 -18.37
CA TRP A 490 -15.62 29.20 -17.92
C TRP A 490 -16.52 29.92 -18.91
N THR A 491 -17.60 30.51 -18.41
CA THR A 491 -18.44 31.45 -19.17
C THR A 491 -18.40 32.83 -18.52
N PHE A 492 -18.40 33.86 -19.35
CA PHE A 492 -18.40 35.25 -18.95
C PHE A 492 -19.69 35.92 -19.42
N GLN A 493 -20.33 36.62 -18.49
CA GLN A 493 -21.52 37.41 -18.73
C GLN A 493 -21.23 38.86 -18.34
N ARG A 494 -21.23 39.75 -19.32
CA ARG A 494 -21.07 41.18 -19.07
C ARG A 494 -22.28 41.73 -18.31
N ALA A 495 -22.04 42.71 -17.45
CA ALA A 495 -23.11 43.41 -16.73
C ALA A 495 -24.13 44.00 -17.73
N GLY A 496 -25.39 43.55 -17.65
CA GLY A 496 -26.49 44.00 -18.51
C GLY A 496 -26.78 43.11 -19.73
N GLU A 497 -25.93 42.13 -20.05
CA GLU A 497 -26.18 41.14 -21.11
C GLU A 497 -26.79 39.85 -20.53
N GLY A 498 -27.79 39.29 -21.21
CA GLY A 498 -28.47 38.06 -20.77
C GLY A 498 -27.77 36.75 -21.14
N VAL A 499 -26.82 36.79 -22.09
CA VAL A 499 -26.16 35.60 -22.64
C VAL A 499 -24.71 35.56 -22.17
N GLY A 500 -24.32 34.47 -21.53
CA GLY A 500 -22.91 34.19 -21.22
C GLY A 500 -22.19 33.65 -22.45
N THR A 501 -20.97 34.12 -22.69
CA THR A 501 -20.08 33.61 -23.75
C THR A 501 -18.94 32.79 -23.15
N PRO A 502 -18.42 31.76 -23.83
CA PRO A 502 -17.24 31.04 -23.37
C PRO A 502 -16.05 31.98 -23.25
N VAL A 503 -15.28 31.90 -22.18
CA VAL A 503 -14.04 32.70 -22.04
C VAL A 503 -12.99 32.13 -22.99
N PRO A 504 -12.59 32.83 -24.07
CA PRO A 504 -11.58 32.32 -24.99
C PRO A 504 -10.22 32.20 -24.29
N ALA A 505 -9.43 31.20 -24.69
CA ALA A 505 -8.04 31.10 -24.28
C ALA A 505 -7.21 32.12 -25.08
N GLU A 506 -7.03 33.31 -24.51
CA GLU A 506 -6.22 34.40 -25.07
C GLU A 506 -4.90 34.54 -24.29
N GLU A 507 -3.89 35.26 -24.82
CA GLU A 507 -2.65 35.60 -24.08
C GLU A 507 -2.91 36.25 -22.71
N ARG A 508 -4.06 36.92 -22.55
CA ARG A 508 -4.46 37.60 -21.31
C ARG A 508 -5.27 36.72 -20.35
N ALA A 509 -5.78 35.57 -20.80
CA ALA A 509 -6.65 34.71 -20.02
C ALA A 509 -6.08 33.29 -19.96
N GLU A 510 -5.37 32.99 -18.88
CA GLU A 510 -4.68 31.72 -18.68
C GLU A 510 -5.48 30.81 -17.76
N ARG A 511 -5.82 29.61 -18.25
CA ARG A 511 -6.51 28.59 -17.46
C ARG A 511 -5.50 27.76 -16.69
N THR A 512 -5.72 27.64 -15.38
CA THR A 512 -4.91 26.81 -14.48
C THR A 512 -5.78 25.71 -13.88
N THR A 513 -5.17 24.71 -13.24
CA THR A 513 -5.88 23.65 -12.52
C THR A 513 -6.69 24.18 -11.32
N ARG A 514 -6.38 25.38 -10.82
CA ARG A 514 -7.02 26.00 -9.64
C ARG A 514 -7.96 27.16 -9.99
N GLY A 515 -8.06 27.55 -11.25
CA GLY A 515 -8.88 28.68 -11.66
C GLY A 515 -8.41 29.41 -12.92
N LEU A 516 -8.95 30.60 -13.14
CA LEU A 516 -8.68 31.44 -14.31
C LEU A 516 -7.86 32.69 -13.92
N LEU A 517 -6.71 32.88 -14.55
CA LEU A 517 -5.85 34.06 -14.38
C LEU A 517 -6.13 35.05 -15.51
N LEU A 518 -6.58 36.25 -15.16
CA LEU A 518 -6.76 37.37 -16.07
C LEU A 518 -5.63 38.38 -15.89
N ARG A 519 -4.87 38.64 -16.95
CA ARG A 519 -3.74 39.58 -16.99
C ARG A 519 -4.11 40.86 -17.73
N GLY A 520 -3.69 42.01 -17.21
CA GLY A 520 -3.93 43.30 -17.84
C GLY A 520 -5.41 43.68 -17.87
N LEU A 521 -6.04 43.70 -16.68
CA LEU A 521 -7.47 43.93 -16.51
C LEU A 521 -7.93 45.24 -17.14
N ARG A 522 -9.06 45.18 -17.84
CA ARG A 522 -9.75 46.32 -18.46
C ARG A 522 -11.13 46.48 -17.83
N ARG A 523 -11.71 47.68 -17.87
CA ARG A 523 -13.09 47.89 -17.39
C ARG A 523 -14.11 46.94 -18.01
N GLY A 524 -13.91 46.57 -19.28
CA GLY A 524 -14.77 45.66 -20.03
C GLY A 524 -14.74 44.20 -19.55
N ASP A 525 -13.80 43.84 -18.68
CA ASP A 525 -13.71 42.52 -18.03
C ASP A 525 -14.60 42.45 -16.77
N SER A 526 -15.25 43.56 -16.38
CA SER A 526 -16.22 43.55 -15.28
C SER A 526 -17.49 42.79 -15.69
N GLY A 527 -17.90 41.82 -14.87
CA GLY A 527 -19.06 40.98 -15.14
C GLY A 527 -19.10 39.74 -14.26
N ALA A 528 -20.04 38.84 -14.56
CA ALA A 528 -20.18 37.57 -13.87
C ALA A 528 -19.45 36.47 -14.64
N TYR A 529 -18.54 35.79 -13.96
CA TYR A 529 -17.84 34.60 -14.43
C TYR A 529 -18.45 33.39 -13.75
N LEU A 530 -18.91 32.41 -14.55
CA LEU A 530 -19.40 31.13 -14.06
C LEU A 530 -18.36 30.06 -14.41
N CYS A 531 -17.90 29.33 -13.41
CA CYS A 531 -17.14 28.11 -13.65
C CYS A 531 -18.04 26.88 -13.48
N ALA A 532 -17.91 25.93 -14.41
CA ALA A 532 -18.59 24.66 -14.37
C ALA A 532 -17.58 23.51 -14.51
N ALA A 533 -17.75 22.47 -13.70
CA ALA A 533 -17.05 21.20 -13.86
C ALA A 533 -17.76 20.39 -14.94
N VAL A 534 -17.00 19.87 -15.89
CA VAL A 534 -17.50 18.99 -16.93
C VAL A 534 -16.81 17.63 -16.84
N GLU A 535 -17.60 16.57 -16.72
CA GLU A 535 -17.14 15.19 -16.60
C GLU A 535 -18.13 14.26 -17.33
N GLN A 536 -17.64 13.44 -18.25
CA GLN A 536 -18.47 12.47 -19.02
C GLN A 536 -19.72 13.09 -19.68
N GLY A 537 -19.63 14.34 -20.13
CA GLY A 537 -20.76 15.06 -20.76
C GLY A 537 -21.77 15.68 -19.79
N PHE A 538 -21.60 15.47 -18.48
CA PHE A 538 -22.36 16.17 -17.45
C PHE A 538 -21.65 17.47 -17.05
N SER A 539 -22.39 18.58 -17.00
CA SER A 539 -21.89 19.89 -16.59
C SER A 539 -22.55 20.32 -15.28
N GLN A 540 -21.74 20.59 -14.25
CA GLN A 540 -22.18 21.08 -12.97
C GLN A 540 -21.57 22.45 -12.69
N PRO A 541 -22.37 23.49 -12.43
CA PRO A 541 -21.82 24.78 -12.08
C PRO A 541 -21.25 24.74 -10.66
N LEU A 542 -20.01 25.19 -10.49
CA LEU A 542 -19.27 25.14 -9.23
C LEU A 542 -19.31 26.49 -8.49
N ARG A 543 -19.10 27.59 -9.23
CA ARG A 543 -18.94 28.92 -8.64
C ARG A 543 -19.35 30.02 -9.60
N ARG A 544 -20.01 31.05 -9.07
CA ARG A 544 -20.31 32.30 -9.78
C ARG A 544 -19.55 33.45 -9.12
N LEU A 545 -18.73 34.14 -9.90
CA LEU A 545 -17.80 35.19 -9.44
C LEU A 545 -18.14 36.50 -10.14
N ALA A 546 -18.45 37.55 -9.38
CA ALA A 546 -18.66 38.89 -9.93
C ALA A 546 -17.35 39.68 -9.86
N LEU A 547 -16.68 39.85 -11.01
CA LEU A 547 -15.46 40.65 -11.11
C LEU A 547 -15.82 42.13 -11.28
N HIS A 548 -15.28 42.96 -10.40
CA HIS A 548 -15.37 44.42 -10.47
C HIS A 548 -13.99 45.01 -10.71
N VAL A 549 -13.77 45.55 -11.91
CA VAL A 549 -12.51 46.23 -12.26
C VAL A 549 -12.61 47.71 -11.90
N LEU A 550 -11.80 48.12 -10.93
CA LEU A 550 -11.73 49.47 -10.39
C LEU A 550 -10.66 50.27 -11.13
N SER A 551 -10.92 51.55 -11.39
CA SER A 551 -9.83 52.47 -11.77
C SER A 551 -8.91 52.72 -10.57
N ALA A 552 -7.67 53.14 -10.83
CA ALA A 552 -6.71 53.48 -9.77
C ALA A 552 -7.31 54.46 -8.73
N ALA A 553 -8.01 55.50 -9.20
CA ALA A 553 -8.67 56.47 -8.32
C ALA A 553 -9.85 55.89 -7.51
N GLN A 554 -10.55 54.88 -8.03
CA GLN A 554 -11.61 54.19 -7.28
C GLN A 554 -11.02 53.25 -6.22
N ALA A 555 -9.96 52.53 -6.56
CA ALA A 555 -9.24 51.65 -5.63
C ALA A 555 -8.65 52.46 -4.46
N GLU A 556 -8.03 53.61 -4.73
CA GLU A 556 -7.51 54.50 -3.68
C GLU A 556 -8.61 55.04 -2.75
N ARG A 557 -9.80 55.37 -3.29
CA ARG A 557 -10.93 55.81 -2.46
C ARG A 557 -11.45 54.68 -1.57
N LEU A 558 -11.57 53.47 -2.11
CA LEU A 558 -12.02 52.29 -1.37
C LEU A 558 -11.06 51.94 -0.23
N ALA A 559 -9.75 51.99 -0.48
CA ALA A 559 -8.72 51.78 0.55
C ALA A 559 -8.82 52.81 1.70
N ARG A 560 -9.05 54.10 1.38
CA ARG A 560 -9.23 55.15 2.39
C ARG A 560 -10.52 55.00 3.21
N THR A 561 -11.59 54.43 2.62
CA THR A 561 -12.83 54.14 3.36
C THR A 561 -12.73 52.94 4.29
N GLU A 562 -11.90 51.93 3.98
CA GLU A 562 -11.62 50.83 4.93
C GLU A 562 -10.81 51.31 6.14
N GLU A 563 -9.88 52.26 5.95
CA GLU A 563 -9.16 52.90 7.07
C GLU A 563 -10.05 53.79 7.95
N ALA A 564 -11.19 54.26 7.44
CA ALA A 564 -12.13 55.13 8.14
C ALA A 564 -13.27 54.39 8.86
N ALA A 565 -13.35 53.06 8.78
CA ALA A 565 -14.31 52.27 9.53
C ALA A 565 -13.93 52.23 11.03
N PRO A 566 -14.87 52.42 11.98
CA PRO A 566 -14.53 52.44 13.39
C PRO A 566 -14.06 51.07 13.85
N VAL A 567 -12.81 51.02 14.34
CA VAL A 567 -12.25 49.87 15.06
C VAL A 567 -13.07 49.65 16.33
N ALA A 568 -13.78 48.52 16.41
CA ALA A 568 -14.39 48.07 17.65
C ALA A 568 -13.30 47.88 18.73
N PRO A 569 -13.57 48.17 20.01
CA PRO A 569 -12.54 48.16 21.05
C PRO A 569 -11.88 46.77 21.19
N PRO A 570 -10.59 46.71 21.52
CA PRO A 570 -9.84 45.45 21.56
C PRO A 570 -10.29 44.60 22.76
N GLY A 571 -11.23 43.69 22.51
CA GLY A 571 -11.41 42.53 23.38
C GLY A 571 -10.25 41.56 23.18
N PRO A 572 -9.62 41.01 24.24
CA PRO A 572 -8.47 40.14 24.10
C PRO A 572 -8.95 38.78 23.60
N LYS A 573 -9.05 38.59 22.26
CA LYS A 573 -9.20 37.26 21.62
C LYS A 573 -9.16 37.21 20.07
N LEU A 574 -9.08 38.33 19.35
CA LEU A 574 -9.19 38.30 17.87
C LEU A 574 -7.85 38.26 17.13
N TRP A 575 -6.78 38.87 17.65
CA TRP A 575 -5.47 38.93 16.98
C TRP A 575 -4.74 37.58 16.87
N TYR A 576 -5.14 36.59 17.66
CA TYR A 576 -4.55 35.24 17.66
C TYR A 576 -5.21 34.29 16.62
N ARG A 577 -6.40 34.62 16.10
CA ARG A 577 -7.10 33.76 15.12
C ARG A 577 -6.62 33.97 13.69
N ASP A 578 -6.29 35.21 13.32
CA ASP A 578 -5.93 35.55 11.94
C ASP A 578 -4.47 35.23 11.63
N PHE A 579 -3.58 35.28 12.64
CA PHE A 579 -2.19 34.83 12.48
C PHE A 579 -2.06 33.30 12.45
N LEU A 580 -2.91 32.57 13.18
CA LEU A 580 -2.95 31.09 13.11
C LEU A 580 -3.56 30.57 11.80
N GLN A 581 -4.43 31.32 11.14
CA GLN A 581 -4.91 30.95 9.79
C GLN A 581 -3.86 31.15 8.68
N LEU A 582 -2.82 31.95 8.94
CA LEU A 582 -1.68 32.14 8.03
C LEU A 582 -0.50 31.19 8.34
N VAL A 583 -0.54 30.47 9.46
CA VAL A 583 0.55 29.57 9.91
C VAL A 583 0.08 28.13 10.15
N GLU A 584 -1.20 27.80 10.05
CA GLU A 584 -1.68 26.40 10.07
C GLU A 584 -2.33 25.95 8.75
N PRO A 585 -1.96 24.77 8.22
CA PRO A 585 -2.75 24.07 7.23
C PRO A 585 -3.97 23.40 7.91
N GLY A 586 -5.16 23.95 7.65
CA GLY A 586 -6.43 23.21 7.52
C GLY A 586 -6.92 22.33 8.69
N GLY A 587 -7.67 22.92 9.62
CA GLY A 587 -8.50 22.20 10.58
C GLY A 587 -9.79 21.63 9.96
N GLY A 588 -9.87 20.30 9.87
CA GLY A 588 -11.06 19.53 9.51
C GLY A 588 -12.06 19.38 10.66
N GLY A 589 -13.34 19.25 10.29
CA GLY A 589 -14.43 18.88 11.19
C GLY A 589 -14.25 17.48 11.78
N ALA A 590 -14.84 17.29 12.97
CA ALA A 590 -14.66 16.12 13.81
C ALA A 590 -15.02 14.78 13.15
N SER A 591 -14.01 14.06 12.67
CA SER A 591 -13.90 12.61 12.84
C SER A 591 -12.46 12.30 13.24
N SER A 592 -12.23 12.17 14.55
CA SER A 592 -10.88 11.99 15.10
C SER A 592 -10.27 10.68 14.60
N LEU A 593 -9.30 10.80 13.69
CA LEU A 593 -8.29 9.77 13.45
C LEU A 593 -7.48 9.64 14.75
N ARG A 594 -7.72 8.58 15.54
CA ARG A 594 -6.93 8.29 16.74
C ARG A 594 -5.53 7.86 16.31
N MET A 595 -4.58 8.79 16.37
CA MET A 595 -3.16 8.52 16.22
C MET A 595 -2.57 8.20 17.59
N CYS A 596 -2.12 6.96 17.81
CA CYS A 596 -1.45 6.58 19.06
C CYS A 596 0.03 7.00 18.99
N ARG A 597 0.40 8.06 19.72
CA ARG A 597 1.82 8.39 20.02
C ARG A 597 2.18 7.90 21.43
N PRO A 598 3.37 7.33 21.66
CA PRO A 598 3.88 7.11 23.01
C PRO A 598 4.24 8.45 23.66
N GLN A 599 3.74 8.70 24.87
CA GLN A 599 4.14 9.86 25.68
C GLN A 599 5.53 9.63 26.31
N PRO A 600 6.41 10.65 26.36
CA PRO A 600 7.65 10.57 27.12
C PRO A 600 7.37 10.61 28.63
N ALA A 601 8.00 9.68 29.37
CA ALA A 601 7.86 9.57 30.81
C ALA A 601 8.42 10.83 31.52
N ALA A 602 7.64 11.38 32.46
CA ALA A 602 8.08 12.46 33.33
C ALA A 602 9.06 11.92 34.39
N HIS A 603 10.26 12.50 34.44
CA HIS A 603 11.19 12.30 35.56
C HIS A 603 10.72 13.11 36.77
N PRO A 604 10.71 12.54 38.00
CA PRO A 604 10.45 13.32 39.21
C PRO A 604 11.67 14.17 39.60
N LEU A 605 11.44 15.44 39.90
CA LEU A 605 12.40 16.36 40.53
C LEU A 605 12.61 16.01 42.01
N PRO A 606 13.81 16.28 42.58
CA PRO A 606 14.17 15.89 43.94
C PRO A 606 13.61 16.86 45.00
N PRO A 607 13.38 16.43 46.25
CA PRO A 607 12.95 17.32 47.31
C PRO A 607 14.13 18.10 47.92
N GLU A 608 14.00 19.43 47.99
CA GLU A 608 14.98 20.32 48.63
C GLU A 608 14.71 20.55 50.13
N SER A 609 15.77 20.29 50.89
CA SER A 609 16.33 21.00 52.04
C SER A 609 15.52 21.25 53.33
N ARG A 610 16.09 20.72 54.43
CA ARG A 610 16.08 21.39 55.74
C ARG A 610 17.52 21.54 56.24
N ARG A 611 17.98 22.79 56.35
CA ARG A 611 19.22 23.20 57.04
C ARG A 611 18.94 23.46 58.53
N LYS A 612 19.81 22.94 59.41
CA LYS A 612 20.32 23.46 60.71
C LYS A 612 21.06 22.28 61.38
N GLY A 613 22.25 22.37 61.98
CA GLY A 613 23.14 23.46 62.35
C GLY A 613 24.56 22.92 62.61
N ARG A 614 25.48 23.80 63.00
CA ARG A 614 26.95 23.70 62.93
C ARG A 614 27.60 23.29 64.27
N ASN A 615 28.85 22.81 64.20
CA ASN A 615 29.91 22.58 65.24
C ASN A 615 30.07 21.09 65.65
N ARG A 616 31.25 20.50 65.87
CA ARG A 616 32.62 20.98 66.22
C ARG A 616 33.67 19.86 65.91
N ARG A 617 34.94 20.26 65.78
CA ARG A 617 36.27 19.56 65.81
C ARG A 617 36.32 18.20 66.61
N THR A 618 37.19 17.19 66.42
CA THR A 618 38.66 17.13 66.21
C THR A 618 39.17 15.65 66.17
N HIS A 619 40.36 15.41 65.61
CA HIS A 619 41.36 14.33 65.83
C HIS A 619 41.17 12.88 65.29
N ALA A 620 42.24 12.42 64.61
CA ALA A 620 42.59 11.04 64.18
C ALA A 620 43.11 10.19 65.39
N PRO A 621 43.47 8.87 65.29
CA PRO A 621 44.31 8.22 64.26
C PRO A 621 43.90 6.78 63.83
N GLU A 622 44.62 6.25 62.82
CA GLU A 622 44.62 4.84 62.36
C GLU A 622 44.98 3.82 63.48
N PRO A 623 44.82 2.51 63.24
CA PRO A 623 45.94 1.74 62.67
C PRO A 623 45.56 0.74 61.56
N ARG A 624 46.53 0.53 60.64
CA ARG A 624 47.10 -0.76 60.14
C ARG A 624 46.34 -2.04 60.50
N ALA A 625 46.32 -3.13 59.74
CA ALA A 625 46.81 -3.56 58.44
C ALA A 625 46.59 -5.09 58.47
N GLU A 626 46.11 -5.74 57.41
CA GLU A 626 46.57 -7.10 57.12
C GLU A 626 46.36 -7.43 55.64
N ARG A 627 47.47 -7.83 55.01
CA ARG A 627 47.57 -8.26 53.61
C ARG A 627 47.71 -9.77 53.59
N GLY A 628 46.98 -10.40 52.67
CA GLY A 628 47.39 -11.60 51.94
C GLY A 628 47.20 -12.95 52.64
N PRO A 629 47.25 -14.07 51.88
CA PRO A 629 48.08 -14.23 50.69
C PRO A 629 47.34 -14.62 49.40
N ARG A 630 48.07 -14.46 48.29
CA ARG A 630 47.79 -14.99 46.95
C ARG A 630 48.34 -16.42 46.83
N SER A 631 47.75 -17.21 45.93
CA SER A 631 48.39 -17.79 44.73
C SER A 631 48.29 -19.32 44.55
N ILE A 632 48.23 -19.69 43.24
CA ILE A 632 48.53 -20.98 42.56
C ILE A 632 47.43 -22.05 42.64
N ALA A 633 47.14 -22.91 41.65
CA ALA A 633 47.13 -23.02 40.18
C ALA A 633 46.97 -24.53 39.88
N HIS A 634 46.45 -24.90 38.69
CA HIS A 634 46.29 -26.25 38.10
C HIS A 634 45.22 -27.13 38.77
N TRP A 635 44.28 -27.78 38.07
CA TRP A 635 44.30 -28.44 36.75
C TRP A 635 43.06 -28.14 35.90
#